data_AF-A0A369GLI1-F1
#
_entry.id   AF-A0A369GLI1-F1
#
_cell.length_a   1.000
_cell.length_b   1.000
_cell.length_c   1.000
_cell.angle_alpha   90.00
_cell.angle_beta   90.00
_cell.angle_gamma   90.00
#
_symmetry.space_group_name_H-M   'P 1'
#
loop_
_entity.id
_entity.type
_entity.pdbx_description
1 polymer ?
#
loop_
_entity_poly.entity_id
_entity_poly.type
_entity_poly.pdbx_seq_one_letter_code
_entity_poly.pdbx_strand_id
1 'polypeptide(L)'
;MGTRKALDFFTSRVRDMDASQHAERRDDDPPGPVETYTEDEPTVGEWFGQLAPTWAGAGSYMVDLFPSASWIRRYNLRWLAGDLIAGITIGLVVVPQALAYASLAQLPPAYGLYTSFTGAALYWLFGTSKDIVIGATAVGSLLVGQVVSRVQEAAPDTYKPEETAHILSLVTGLILLSFGLLRLGWIVEFIPYIPISAFVTSASITIMSTQLPVALGIPKVDTRQPPYLVMISTLRGLNRVRLDAAIGLSAIVLLFVVKNFCSVMEKKQPRFKRAWAYVSSLRLTFTMLLFTLVSYLVHRNTKETKFRIVGHIDRGFVQAAIPVPKMGLLREILPELPAVAMILVIEHIAIAKSMGKLYGYSVDPSQETVALGAANFLSPFVGGYVCTGSFGASACLSKAGARSPLAGLFSAAVLVLVLYALTTVFYYIPNAALAGLIIHAVCNLVISPKKLYGYWQLSPPELIIWVVSVVLAIFTSLETSIYVGIGLSSALLLVRMARSKGDFLGRVRVRQVSATDGEQLDDGSRDVFLPLDRRDGTNPDIKMESSPHPGVFVYRLNEGFNYTNQAHHIERLSRHIVSMTRAGAEEERQQHLERDSDRLWNDPGPSSSSTSKMTTVRQQTLPRLRAVVLDLAAVNHVDVTSVQGLMDLRSCLDRHAAPDKVSWHLANVHNRWTRRALTAAGFGRPHGKAVTVSYYDAAETQAYSDDTPTPTRPDEETGWGSTTPVSEQSRLATVCAVDRPLFHLELRDAILSTTLSSLPARDLASARAVSRRFEACATRLLHRRLSQGWDSQAGSKLLLDCFHPSERVSTPYLSCSFRGTRTLETGESPSRGGITSVYSSFRPFVADDALRRRPWFFTSTGTGEDNVGGGGEEGGEEGVKEATQTIELEQGETLSQLCVATNLVRYSSVLVSHVRTCEGVVRLWRKWLAEMADEEEEEQDEEEEDHDDVYAEEEEDDDEEGYTSSGSSSSSSATDITSTGFLWVDAEKNVGLRFRVDPPPTSAPLRVSEGDDEEEEEEPPVRYTLVYQELLVRSCTLLIAMEAAEAGEDAAHDVMIAQFPSS
;
A
#
# COMPACT_ATOMS: atom_id res chain seq x y z
N MET A 1 -24.23 -35.23 22.46
CA MET A 1 -25.38 -34.30 22.46
C MET A 1 -24.99 -32.84 22.77
N GLY A 2 -23.90 -32.57 23.52
CA GLY A 2 -23.42 -31.20 23.77
C GLY A 2 -22.62 -30.52 22.64
N THR A 3 -21.97 -31.29 21.77
CA THR A 3 -21.09 -30.76 20.70
C THR A 3 -21.85 -30.24 19.47
N ARG A 4 -23.03 -30.80 19.15
CA ARG A 4 -23.90 -30.27 18.09
C ARG A 4 -24.53 -28.94 18.46
N LYS A 5 -24.99 -28.79 19.72
CA LYS A 5 -25.51 -27.51 20.22
C LYS A 5 -24.45 -26.41 20.28
N ALA A 6 -23.18 -26.75 20.56
CA ALA A 6 -22.08 -25.79 20.51
C ALA A 6 -21.73 -25.40 19.06
N LEU A 7 -21.77 -26.35 18.12
CA LEU A 7 -21.55 -26.08 16.70
C LEU A 7 -22.67 -25.22 16.12
N ASP A 8 -23.93 -25.53 16.42
CA ASP A 8 -25.10 -24.74 15.99
C ASP A 8 -25.12 -23.35 16.64
N PHE A 9 -24.66 -23.22 17.89
CA PHE A 9 -24.52 -21.94 18.57
C PHE A 9 -23.39 -21.08 17.99
N PHE A 10 -22.29 -21.68 17.52
CA PHE A 10 -21.20 -20.94 16.87
C PHE A 10 -21.48 -20.64 15.40
N THR A 11 -22.11 -21.55 14.65
CA THR A 11 -22.50 -21.28 13.27
C THR A 11 -23.66 -20.31 13.19
N SER A 12 -24.62 -20.31 14.14
CA SER A 12 -25.65 -19.27 14.20
C SER A 12 -25.03 -17.92 14.51
N ARG A 13 -24.04 -17.83 15.41
CA ARG A 13 -23.41 -16.55 15.76
C ARG A 13 -22.45 -16.00 14.68
N VAL A 14 -21.81 -16.88 13.90
CA VAL A 14 -21.00 -16.47 12.74
C VAL A 14 -21.89 -16.05 11.58
N ARG A 15 -23.01 -16.75 11.37
CA ARG A 15 -24.01 -16.37 10.36
C ARG A 15 -24.80 -15.12 10.77
N ASP A 16 -25.03 -14.93 12.06
CA ASP A 16 -25.58 -13.70 12.64
C ASP A 16 -24.53 -12.58 12.69
N MET A 17 -23.22 -12.86 12.71
CA MET A 17 -22.18 -11.82 12.55
C MET A 17 -22.08 -11.34 11.10
N ASP A 18 -22.19 -12.24 10.12
CA ASP A 18 -22.25 -11.88 8.70
C ASP A 18 -23.60 -11.21 8.34
N ALA A 19 -24.70 -11.56 9.03
CA ALA A 19 -26.01 -10.94 8.81
C ALA A 19 -26.24 -9.65 9.62
N SER A 20 -25.62 -9.49 10.81
CA SER A 20 -25.76 -8.28 11.64
C SER A 20 -24.85 -7.13 11.22
N GLN A 21 -23.85 -7.36 10.35
CA GLN A 21 -23.05 -6.27 9.78
C GLN A 21 -23.69 -5.60 8.57
N HIS A 22 -24.77 -6.19 8.01
CA HIS A 22 -25.57 -5.55 6.96
C HIS A 22 -26.79 -4.77 7.50
N ALA A 23 -27.02 -4.79 8.81
CA ALA A 23 -28.21 -4.20 9.44
C ALA A 23 -27.92 -2.84 10.07
N GLU A 24 -27.46 -1.88 9.28
CA GLU A 24 -27.57 -0.44 9.58
C GLU A 24 -27.28 0.41 8.31
N ARG A 25 -27.72 -0.05 7.14
CA ARG A 25 -27.95 0.87 6.02
C ARG A 25 -29.28 1.55 6.30
N ARG A 26 -29.27 2.87 6.54
CA ARG A 26 -30.48 3.67 6.45
C ARG A 26 -30.93 3.62 4.99
N ASP A 27 -31.95 2.81 4.71
CA ASP A 27 -32.56 2.65 3.38
C ASP A 27 -33.42 3.86 2.96
N ASP A 28 -33.27 5.02 3.62
CA ASP A 28 -34.14 6.19 3.43
C ASP A 28 -33.59 7.26 2.46
N ASP A 29 -32.40 7.09 1.87
CA ASP A 29 -31.89 8.02 0.84
C ASP A 29 -32.23 7.51 -0.58
N PRO A 30 -32.88 8.32 -1.44
CA PRO A 30 -33.20 7.91 -2.80
C PRO A 30 -31.93 7.55 -3.58
N PRO A 31 -31.92 6.49 -4.41
CA PRO A 31 -30.71 6.01 -5.05
C PRO A 31 -30.12 7.08 -5.96
N GLY A 32 -28.98 7.64 -5.54
CA GLY A 32 -28.14 8.46 -6.40
C GLY A 32 -27.62 7.62 -7.59
N PRO A 33 -27.15 8.26 -8.68
CA PRO A 33 -26.64 7.55 -9.86
C PRO A 33 -25.36 6.72 -9.60
N VAL A 34 -24.78 6.79 -8.39
CA VAL A 34 -23.58 6.07 -7.97
C VAL A 34 -23.78 5.54 -6.55
N GLU A 35 -23.61 4.24 -6.32
CA GLU A 35 -23.63 3.61 -4.99
C GLU A 35 -22.37 4.01 -4.21
N THR A 36 -22.55 4.57 -3.02
CA THR A 36 -21.45 5.01 -2.16
C THR A 36 -20.94 3.87 -1.29
N TYR A 37 -19.62 3.64 -1.33
CA TYR A 37 -18.93 2.67 -0.50
C TYR A 37 -18.34 3.34 0.75
N THR A 38 -18.56 2.75 1.91
CA THR A 38 -17.90 3.10 3.18
C THR A 38 -17.02 1.93 3.59
N GLU A 39 -15.77 2.20 3.96
CA GLU A 39 -14.83 1.15 4.33
C GLU A 39 -14.86 0.90 5.85
N ASP A 40 -15.16 -0.33 6.23
CA ASP A 40 -15.07 -0.78 7.62
C ASP A 40 -13.61 -0.81 8.11
N GLU A 41 -13.40 -0.46 9.38
CA GLU A 41 -12.07 -0.54 9.98
C GLU A 41 -11.59 -1.98 10.10
N PRO A 42 -10.37 -2.32 9.63
CA PRO A 42 -9.84 -3.67 9.79
C PRO A 42 -9.67 -4.02 11.28
N THR A 43 -10.20 -5.17 11.68
CA THR A 43 -10.15 -5.62 13.09
C THR A 43 -9.05 -6.65 13.33
N VAL A 44 -8.55 -6.70 14.57
CA VAL A 44 -7.58 -7.73 14.98
C VAL A 44 -8.21 -9.14 14.90
N GLY A 45 -9.52 -9.23 15.15
CA GLY A 45 -10.29 -10.47 15.00
C GLY A 45 -10.32 -10.98 13.55
N GLU A 46 -10.58 -10.10 12.59
CA GLU A 46 -10.52 -10.43 11.15
C GLU A 46 -9.12 -10.89 10.75
N TRP A 47 -8.07 -10.22 11.24
CA TRP A 47 -6.68 -10.60 10.96
C TRP A 47 -6.33 -12.00 11.48
N PHE A 48 -6.70 -12.32 12.73
CA PHE A 48 -6.53 -13.69 13.26
C PHE A 48 -7.43 -14.70 12.53
N GLY A 49 -8.62 -14.29 12.10
CA GLY A 49 -9.52 -15.10 11.28
C GLY A 49 -8.90 -15.49 9.95
N GLN A 50 -8.18 -14.58 9.29
CA GLN A 50 -7.43 -14.84 8.05
C GLN A 50 -6.25 -15.81 8.27
N LEU A 51 -5.71 -15.89 9.49
CA LEU A 51 -4.62 -16.80 9.87
C LEU A 51 -5.13 -18.18 10.33
N ALA A 52 -6.41 -18.30 10.69
CA ALA A 52 -6.97 -19.54 11.21
C ALA A 52 -7.06 -20.60 10.09
N PRO A 53 -6.46 -21.79 10.27
CA PRO A 53 -6.52 -22.82 9.24
C PRO A 53 -7.95 -23.34 9.11
N THR A 54 -8.47 -23.35 7.89
CA THR A 54 -9.73 -24.04 7.59
C THR A 54 -9.51 -25.56 7.71
N TRP A 55 -10.55 -26.32 8.08
CA TRP A 55 -10.45 -27.79 8.14
C TRP A 55 -10.07 -28.42 6.79
N ALA A 56 -10.53 -27.83 5.68
CA ALA A 56 -10.08 -28.19 4.33
C ALA A 56 -8.58 -27.88 4.12
N GLY A 57 -8.10 -26.77 4.67
CA GLY A 57 -6.68 -26.43 4.74
C GLY A 57 -5.84 -27.46 5.53
N ALA A 58 -6.35 -27.95 6.66
CA ALA A 58 -5.68 -28.99 7.44
C ALA A 58 -5.65 -30.34 6.70
N GLY A 59 -6.73 -30.69 6.00
CA GLY A 59 -6.80 -31.88 5.17
C GLY A 59 -5.82 -31.84 3.98
N SER A 60 -5.78 -30.70 3.26
CA SER A 60 -4.83 -30.49 2.17
C SER A 60 -3.38 -30.51 2.66
N TYR A 61 -3.09 -29.90 3.81
CA TYR A 61 -1.76 -29.94 4.44
C TYR A 61 -1.26 -31.37 4.67
N MET A 62 -2.10 -32.28 5.16
CA MET A 62 -1.73 -33.69 5.39
C MET A 62 -1.44 -34.45 4.10
N VAL A 63 -2.15 -34.13 3.01
CA VAL A 63 -1.87 -34.71 1.69
C VAL A 63 -0.59 -34.13 1.09
N ASP A 64 -0.38 -32.82 1.23
CA ASP A 64 0.81 -32.11 0.75
C ASP A 64 2.11 -32.58 1.42
N LEU A 65 2.01 -33.05 2.68
CA LEU A 65 3.15 -33.60 3.42
C LEU A 65 3.75 -34.85 2.75
N PHE A 66 2.96 -35.57 1.94
CA PHE A 66 3.41 -36.72 1.15
C PHE A 66 3.19 -36.47 -0.34
N PRO A 67 4.07 -35.68 -1.01
CA PRO A 67 3.96 -35.41 -2.45
C PRO A 67 3.85 -36.68 -3.29
N SER A 68 4.47 -37.78 -2.83
CA SER A 68 4.35 -39.13 -3.39
C SER A 68 2.92 -39.59 -3.65
N ALA A 69 1.96 -39.27 -2.76
CA ALA A 69 0.56 -39.65 -2.92
C ALA A 69 -0.09 -39.06 -4.19
N SER A 70 0.37 -37.88 -4.63
CA SER A 70 -0.20 -37.17 -5.79
C SER A 70 0.31 -37.70 -7.14
N TRP A 71 1.61 -38.00 -7.26
CA TRP A 71 2.20 -38.40 -8.54
C TRP A 71 2.25 -39.91 -8.75
N ILE A 72 2.23 -40.72 -7.69
CA ILE A 72 2.27 -42.19 -7.82
C ILE A 72 1.06 -42.72 -8.62
N ARG A 73 -0.10 -42.07 -8.52
CA ARG A 73 -1.32 -42.41 -9.28
C ARG A 73 -1.19 -42.14 -10.79
N ARG A 74 -0.23 -41.31 -11.20
CA ARG A 74 0.05 -40.94 -12.60
C ARG A 74 1.31 -41.62 -13.15
N TYR A 75 1.89 -42.55 -12.38
CA TYR A 75 3.14 -43.20 -12.71
C TYR A 75 2.95 -44.24 -13.84
N ASN A 76 3.90 -44.30 -14.79
CA ASN A 76 3.79 -45.17 -15.98
C ASN A 76 5.05 -46.02 -16.19
N LEU A 77 4.94 -47.08 -17.01
CA LEU A 77 6.04 -48.03 -17.28
C LEU A 77 7.25 -47.39 -17.98
N ARG A 78 7.05 -46.32 -18.76
CA ARG A 78 8.18 -45.61 -19.40
C ARG A 78 8.99 -44.82 -18.37
N TRP A 79 8.33 -44.27 -17.35
CA TRP A 79 8.99 -43.64 -16.22
C TRP A 79 9.72 -44.67 -15.37
N LEU A 80 9.10 -45.84 -15.14
CA LEU A 80 9.76 -46.96 -14.45
C LEU A 80 11.09 -47.35 -15.10
N ALA A 81 11.13 -47.52 -16.43
CA ALA A 81 12.37 -47.84 -17.13
C ALA A 81 13.42 -46.71 -17.00
N GLY A 82 12.99 -45.45 -17.09
CA GLY A 82 13.87 -44.29 -16.91
C GLY A 82 14.45 -44.20 -15.50
N ASP A 83 13.60 -44.35 -14.48
CA ASP A 83 13.98 -44.26 -13.07
C ASP A 83 14.81 -45.46 -12.61
N LEU A 84 14.58 -46.66 -13.17
CA LEU A 84 15.43 -47.81 -12.93
C LEU A 84 16.85 -47.60 -13.47
N ILE A 85 16.98 -47.12 -14.71
CA ILE A 85 18.29 -46.84 -15.32
C ILE A 85 19.00 -45.71 -14.55
N ALA A 86 18.27 -44.64 -14.24
CA ALA A 86 18.79 -43.49 -13.49
C ALA A 86 19.22 -43.90 -12.08
N GLY A 87 18.38 -44.70 -11.39
CA GLY A 87 18.61 -45.24 -10.06
C GLY A 87 19.82 -46.18 -9.96
N ILE A 88 19.99 -47.08 -10.92
CA ILE A 88 21.18 -47.95 -10.98
C ILE A 88 22.43 -47.11 -11.25
N THR A 89 22.34 -46.17 -12.21
CA THR A 89 23.46 -45.29 -12.55
C THR A 89 23.91 -44.48 -11.33
N ILE A 90 22.97 -43.87 -10.61
CA ILE A 90 23.30 -43.06 -9.45
C ILE A 90 23.78 -43.90 -8.27
N GLY A 91 23.19 -45.08 -8.03
CA GLY A 91 23.67 -46.02 -7.00
C GLY A 91 25.14 -46.38 -7.20
N LEU A 92 25.53 -46.70 -8.44
CA LEU A 92 26.93 -46.98 -8.80
C LEU A 92 27.87 -45.78 -8.62
N VAL A 93 27.39 -44.56 -8.84
CA VAL A 93 28.16 -43.32 -8.70
C VAL A 93 28.33 -42.93 -7.22
N VAL A 94 27.27 -43.11 -6.41
CA VAL A 94 27.22 -42.72 -5.00
C VAL A 94 28.08 -43.61 -4.13
N VAL A 95 28.20 -44.92 -4.42
CA VAL A 95 28.99 -45.88 -3.63
C VAL A 95 30.42 -45.39 -3.32
N PRO A 96 31.29 -45.09 -4.31
CA PRO A 96 32.63 -44.64 -4.01
C PRO A 96 32.67 -43.24 -3.37
N GLN A 97 31.71 -42.37 -3.71
CA GLN A 97 31.60 -41.04 -3.10
C GLN A 97 31.30 -41.14 -1.60
N ALA A 98 30.33 -41.98 -1.24
CA ALA A 98 29.90 -42.22 0.13
C ALA A 98 31.04 -42.75 1.01
N LEU A 99 31.79 -43.74 0.52
CA LEU A 99 32.98 -44.28 1.20
C LEU A 99 34.04 -43.19 1.43
N ALA A 100 34.28 -42.35 0.41
CA ALA A 100 35.24 -41.26 0.50
C ALA A 100 34.80 -40.19 1.51
N TYR A 101 33.52 -39.82 1.52
CA TYR A 101 33.01 -38.76 2.39
C TYR A 101 32.94 -39.19 3.87
N ALA A 102 32.66 -40.46 4.18
CA ALA A 102 32.78 -40.94 5.55
C ALA A 102 34.17 -40.73 6.16
N SER A 103 35.23 -40.85 5.35
CA SER A 103 36.60 -40.56 5.81
C SER A 103 36.83 -39.07 6.14
N LEU A 104 36.12 -38.14 5.48
CA LEU A 104 36.13 -36.71 5.84
C LEU A 104 35.44 -36.46 7.19
N ALA A 105 34.42 -37.25 7.51
CA ALA A 105 33.71 -37.21 8.79
C ALA A 105 34.47 -37.89 9.94
N GLN A 106 35.67 -38.43 9.69
CA GLN A 106 36.43 -39.23 10.65
C GLN A 106 35.69 -40.51 11.09
N LEU A 107 34.86 -41.05 10.22
CA LEU A 107 34.11 -42.28 10.45
C LEU A 107 34.62 -43.40 9.56
N PRO A 108 34.43 -44.67 9.96
CA PRO A 108 34.68 -45.81 9.08
C PRO A 108 33.88 -45.67 7.76
N PRO A 109 34.43 -46.08 6.60
CA PRO A 109 33.79 -45.87 5.30
C PRO A 109 32.34 -46.39 5.17
N ALA A 110 32.00 -47.46 5.90
CA ALA A 110 30.65 -48.03 5.92
C ALA A 110 29.56 -47.01 6.26
N TYR A 111 29.84 -46.07 7.16
CA TYR A 111 28.89 -45.05 7.62
C TYR A 111 28.40 -44.16 6.48
N GLY A 112 29.22 -43.95 5.44
CA GLY A 112 28.82 -43.21 4.26
C GLY A 112 27.75 -43.94 3.45
N LEU A 113 27.87 -45.28 3.34
CA LEU A 113 26.89 -46.11 2.65
C LEU A 113 25.56 -46.16 3.41
N TYR A 114 25.60 -46.26 4.75
CA TYR A 114 24.39 -46.18 5.60
C TYR A 114 23.66 -44.84 5.41
N THR A 115 24.42 -43.73 5.47
CA THR A 115 23.89 -42.37 5.30
C THR A 115 23.24 -42.17 3.93
N SER A 116 23.91 -42.66 2.87
CA SER A 116 23.41 -42.52 1.50
C SER A 116 22.20 -43.42 1.23
N PHE A 117 22.13 -44.58 1.88
CA PHE A 117 20.97 -45.45 1.82
C PHE A 117 19.74 -44.76 2.41
N THR A 118 19.86 -44.18 3.61
CA THR A 118 18.72 -43.54 4.29
C THR A 118 18.17 -42.36 3.48
N GLY A 119 19.04 -41.50 2.96
CA GLY A 119 18.64 -40.38 2.10
C GLY A 119 17.90 -40.85 0.84
N ALA A 120 18.46 -41.84 0.13
CA ALA A 120 17.86 -42.39 -1.08
C ALA A 120 16.51 -43.12 -0.82
N ALA A 121 16.38 -43.81 0.32
CA ALA A 121 15.18 -44.55 0.69
C ALA A 121 14.02 -43.67 1.13
N LEU A 122 14.30 -42.50 1.74
CA LEU A 122 13.27 -41.61 2.30
C LEU A 122 12.89 -40.45 1.38
N TYR A 123 13.81 -39.98 0.52
CA TYR A 123 13.59 -38.76 -0.24
C TYR A 123 12.34 -38.81 -1.13
N TRP A 124 12.04 -39.96 -1.73
CA TRP A 124 10.89 -40.08 -2.64
C TRP A 124 9.52 -39.89 -1.96
N LEU A 125 9.44 -40.08 -0.63
CA LEU A 125 8.21 -39.92 0.14
C LEU A 125 7.83 -38.44 0.32
N PHE A 126 8.82 -37.64 0.71
CA PHE A 126 8.67 -36.27 1.17
C PHE A 126 9.17 -35.23 0.17
N GLY A 127 10.10 -35.57 -0.72
CA GLY A 127 10.72 -34.64 -1.66
C GLY A 127 9.78 -34.19 -2.78
N THR A 128 9.96 -32.95 -3.22
CA THR A 128 9.24 -32.33 -4.34
C THR A 128 10.06 -32.34 -5.63
N SER A 129 11.40 -32.35 -5.54
CA SER A 129 12.27 -32.42 -6.71
C SER A 129 12.55 -33.87 -7.15
N LYS A 130 12.52 -34.13 -8.46
CA LYS A 130 12.87 -35.44 -9.04
C LYS A 130 14.37 -35.64 -9.27
N ASP A 131 15.17 -34.57 -9.19
CA ASP A 131 16.57 -34.57 -9.63
C ASP A 131 17.57 -34.57 -8.47
N ILE A 132 17.09 -34.49 -7.22
CA ILE A 132 17.95 -34.43 -6.04
C ILE A 132 18.30 -35.82 -5.52
N VAL A 133 19.54 -35.96 -5.08
CA VAL A 133 20.04 -37.12 -4.35
C VAL A 133 20.47 -36.65 -2.96
N ILE A 134 19.75 -37.12 -1.93
CA ILE A 134 20.15 -36.95 -0.53
C ILE A 134 21.08 -38.09 -0.12
N GLY A 135 22.20 -37.76 0.52
CA GLY A 135 23.11 -38.76 1.07
C GLY A 135 24.31 -38.12 1.76
N ALA A 136 25.40 -38.88 1.89
CA ALA A 136 26.66 -38.34 2.38
C ALA A 136 27.22 -37.33 1.36
N THR A 137 27.66 -36.16 1.82
CA THR A 137 28.26 -35.11 0.99
C THR A 137 29.58 -34.64 1.56
N ALA A 138 30.46 -34.11 0.71
CA ALA A 138 31.78 -33.66 1.16
C ALA A 138 31.70 -32.54 2.22
N VAL A 139 30.76 -31.60 2.06
CA VAL A 139 30.55 -30.48 2.98
C VAL A 139 29.95 -30.97 4.29
N GLY A 140 28.86 -31.75 4.24
CA GLY A 140 28.23 -32.31 5.44
C GLY A 140 29.20 -33.17 6.25
N SER A 141 29.98 -34.02 5.58
CA SER A 141 31.00 -34.85 6.24
C SER A 141 32.13 -34.03 6.84
N LEU A 142 32.59 -32.96 6.19
CA LEU A 142 33.62 -32.08 6.75
C LEU A 142 33.12 -31.41 8.05
N LEU A 143 31.88 -30.91 8.06
CA LEU A 143 31.27 -30.32 9.25
C LEU A 143 31.18 -31.33 10.40
N VAL A 144 30.69 -32.55 10.12
CA VAL A 144 30.66 -33.62 11.12
C VAL A 144 32.06 -33.90 11.66
N GLY A 145 33.07 -33.99 10.79
CA GLY A 145 34.46 -34.20 11.20
C GLY A 145 35.02 -33.06 12.07
N GLN A 146 34.61 -31.81 11.82
CA GLN A 146 34.96 -30.65 12.64
C GLN A 146 34.31 -30.73 14.03
N VAL A 147 33.01 -31.03 14.10
CA VAL A 147 32.30 -31.20 15.37
C VAL A 147 32.89 -32.37 16.17
N VAL A 148 33.15 -33.52 15.53
CA VAL A 148 33.81 -34.68 16.16
C VAL A 148 35.17 -34.27 16.73
N SER A 149 35.97 -33.51 15.98
CA SER A 149 37.29 -33.06 16.45
C SER A 149 37.17 -32.16 17.67
N ARG A 150 36.24 -31.21 17.65
CA ARG A 150 36.00 -30.27 18.76
C ARG A 150 35.51 -30.98 20.02
N VAL A 151 34.57 -31.93 19.89
CA VAL A 151 34.09 -32.73 21.01
C VAL A 151 35.22 -33.59 21.59
N GLN A 152 36.08 -34.16 20.76
CA GLN A 152 37.23 -34.94 21.21
C GLN A 152 38.28 -34.07 21.94
N GLU A 153 38.43 -32.80 21.55
CA GLU A 153 39.31 -31.84 22.24
C GLU A 153 38.72 -31.38 23.58
N ALA A 154 37.40 -31.17 23.65
CA ALA A 154 36.71 -30.75 24.86
C ALA A 154 36.57 -31.89 25.90
N ALA A 155 36.28 -33.11 25.43
CA ALA A 155 36.08 -34.29 26.26
C ALA A 155 36.89 -35.49 25.71
N PRO A 156 38.23 -35.51 25.93
CA PRO A 156 39.09 -36.56 25.42
C PRO A 156 38.62 -37.96 25.84
N ASP A 157 38.51 -38.86 24.87
CA ASP A 157 38.20 -40.29 25.01
C ASP A 157 36.89 -40.62 25.75
N THR A 158 36.02 -39.62 25.97
CA THR A 158 34.75 -39.81 26.67
C THR A 158 33.64 -40.28 25.73
N TYR A 159 33.66 -39.80 24.49
CA TYR A 159 32.68 -40.11 23.46
C TYR A 159 33.37 -40.64 22.22
N LYS A 160 32.76 -41.64 21.58
CA LYS A 160 33.28 -42.13 20.30
C LYS A 160 32.87 -41.20 19.15
N PRO A 161 33.67 -41.12 18.07
CA PRO A 161 33.32 -40.33 16.88
C PRO A 161 31.95 -40.68 16.30
N GLU A 162 31.60 -41.97 16.28
CA GLU A 162 30.34 -42.46 15.72
C GLU A 162 29.15 -41.99 16.55
N GLU A 163 29.26 -42.05 17.89
CA GLU A 163 28.22 -41.56 18.80
C GLU A 163 27.97 -40.06 18.61
N THR A 164 29.04 -39.28 18.46
CA THR A 164 28.95 -37.83 18.21
C THR A 164 28.22 -37.54 16.90
N ALA A 165 28.58 -38.24 15.82
CA ALA A 165 27.97 -38.07 14.50
C ALA A 165 26.49 -38.48 14.47
N HIS A 166 26.12 -39.57 15.18
CA HIS A 166 24.74 -40.03 15.29
C HIS A 166 23.85 -39.04 16.05
N ILE A 167 24.31 -38.54 17.20
CA ILE A 167 23.55 -37.57 18.00
C ILE A 167 23.45 -36.22 17.28
N LEU A 168 24.52 -35.78 16.63
CA LEU A 168 24.50 -34.57 15.81
C LEU A 168 23.44 -34.67 14.70
N SER A 169 23.39 -35.80 13.97
CA SER A 169 22.38 -36.04 12.94
C SER A 169 20.97 -36.10 13.49
N LEU A 170 20.76 -36.78 14.62
CA LEU A 170 19.44 -36.92 15.25
C LEU A 170 18.87 -35.56 15.65
N VAL A 171 19.65 -34.74 16.36
CA VAL A 171 19.21 -33.45 16.88
C VAL A 171 19.05 -32.44 15.75
N THR A 172 19.98 -32.41 14.79
CA THR A 172 19.86 -31.57 13.61
C THR A 172 18.63 -31.95 12.79
N GLY A 173 18.42 -33.26 12.56
CA GLY A 173 17.24 -33.76 11.85
C GLY A 173 15.93 -33.40 12.53
N LEU A 174 15.87 -33.43 13.87
CA LEU A 174 14.71 -32.98 14.63
C LEU A 174 14.44 -31.48 14.43
N ILE A 175 15.46 -30.63 14.55
CA ILE A 175 15.34 -29.18 14.31
C ILE A 175 14.82 -28.90 12.90
N LEU A 176 15.40 -29.56 11.89
CA LEU A 176 14.99 -29.38 10.50
C LEU A 176 13.58 -29.90 10.23
N LEU A 177 13.24 -31.06 10.79
CA LEU A 177 11.89 -31.61 10.69
C LEU A 177 10.86 -30.66 11.32
N SER A 178 11.16 -30.07 12.49
CA SER A 178 10.32 -29.05 13.11
C SER A 178 10.17 -27.80 12.22
N PHE A 179 11.25 -27.31 11.61
CA PHE A 179 11.21 -26.16 10.70
C PHE A 179 10.35 -26.42 9.46
N GLY A 180 10.48 -27.62 8.88
CA GLY A 180 9.67 -28.04 7.74
C GLY A 180 8.18 -28.18 8.10
N LEU A 181 7.87 -28.84 9.22
CA LEU A 181 6.49 -29.05 9.69
C LEU A 181 5.80 -27.74 10.11
N LEU A 182 6.56 -26.75 10.57
CA LEU A 182 6.04 -25.40 10.86
C LEU A 182 5.97 -24.51 9.61
N ARG A 183 6.28 -25.03 8.41
CA ARG A 183 6.36 -24.29 7.14
C ARG A 183 7.22 -23.02 7.22
N LEU A 184 8.33 -23.09 7.96
CA LEU A 184 9.28 -21.98 8.10
C LEU A 184 10.26 -21.85 6.93
N GLY A 185 9.95 -22.43 5.76
CA GLY A 185 10.79 -22.36 4.56
C GLY A 185 11.08 -20.92 4.09
N TRP A 186 10.19 -19.98 4.39
CA TRP A 186 10.37 -18.55 4.10
C TRP A 186 11.58 -17.95 4.84
N ILE A 187 11.95 -18.45 6.02
CA ILE A 187 13.12 -17.97 6.77
C ILE A 187 14.41 -18.25 6.01
N VAL A 188 14.47 -19.38 5.30
CA VAL A 188 15.66 -19.74 4.51
C VAL A 188 15.86 -18.76 3.35
N GLU A 189 14.80 -18.10 2.89
CA GLU A 189 14.87 -17.14 1.78
C GLU A 189 15.57 -15.83 2.14
N PHE A 190 15.78 -15.53 3.43
CA PHE A 190 16.59 -14.38 3.84
C PHE A 190 18.08 -14.55 3.60
N ILE A 191 18.56 -15.78 3.34
CA ILE A 191 19.98 -16.03 3.12
C ILE A 191 20.32 -15.72 1.66
N PRO A 192 21.13 -14.68 1.38
CA PRO A 192 21.40 -14.28 0.01
C PRO A 192 22.28 -15.30 -0.72
N TYR A 193 22.19 -15.33 -2.04
CA TYR A 193 22.98 -16.24 -2.87
C TYR A 193 24.49 -16.05 -2.73
N ILE A 194 24.94 -14.82 -2.46
CA ILE A 194 26.35 -14.43 -2.46
C ILE A 194 27.15 -15.11 -1.33
N PRO A 195 26.73 -15.07 -0.05
CA PRO A 195 27.35 -15.86 1.02
C PRO A 195 27.39 -17.38 0.73
N ILE A 196 26.31 -17.95 0.18
CA ILE A 196 26.25 -19.38 -0.20
C ILE A 196 27.33 -19.70 -1.25
N SER A 197 27.40 -18.86 -2.27
CA SER A 197 28.35 -18.95 -3.37
C SER A 197 29.81 -18.84 -2.89
N ALA A 198 30.09 -17.96 -1.93
CA ALA A 198 31.40 -17.85 -1.29
C ALA A 198 31.71 -19.09 -0.45
N PHE A 199 30.79 -19.50 0.41
CA PHE A 199 30.91 -20.68 1.26
C PHE A 199 31.24 -21.95 0.47
N VAL A 200 30.52 -22.23 -0.62
CA VAL A 200 30.79 -23.41 -1.48
C VAL A 200 32.19 -23.34 -2.08
N THR A 201 32.65 -22.16 -2.50
CA THR A 201 34.00 -21.97 -3.05
C THR A 201 35.07 -22.19 -1.97
N SER A 202 34.86 -21.64 -0.78
CA SER A 202 35.74 -21.81 0.37
C SER A 202 35.82 -23.26 0.84
N ALA A 203 34.67 -23.90 1.05
CA ALA A 203 34.59 -25.31 1.43
C ALA A 203 35.29 -26.17 0.39
N SER A 204 35.17 -25.82 -0.89
CA SER A 204 35.85 -26.53 -1.97
C SER A 204 37.38 -26.45 -1.86
N ILE A 205 37.92 -25.26 -1.60
CA ILE A 205 39.36 -25.04 -1.39
C ILE A 205 39.83 -25.77 -0.13
N THR A 206 39.06 -25.73 0.95
CA THR A 206 39.35 -26.44 2.21
C THR A 206 39.43 -27.95 1.99
N ILE A 207 38.42 -28.55 1.35
CA ILE A 207 38.39 -29.99 1.08
C ILE A 207 39.54 -30.39 0.16
N MET A 208 39.83 -29.61 -0.89
CA MET A 208 40.99 -29.89 -1.75
C MET A 208 42.31 -29.86 -0.96
N SER A 209 42.45 -28.90 -0.04
CA SER A 209 43.65 -28.75 0.79
C SER A 209 43.84 -29.93 1.75
N THR A 210 42.76 -30.44 2.37
CA THR A 210 42.83 -31.60 3.28
C THR A 210 43.02 -32.93 2.55
N GLN A 211 42.56 -33.05 1.30
CA GLN A 211 42.69 -34.26 0.50
C GLN A 211 44.01 -34.37 -0.25
N LEU A 212 44.67 -33.25 -0.55
CA LEU A 212 45.96 -33.23 -1.24
C LEU A 212 47.06 -34.08 -0.54
N PRO A 213 47.30 -33.98 0.78
CA PRO A 213 48.29 -34.83 1.45
C PRO A 213 47.91 -36.32 1.44
N VAL A 214 46.61 -36.63 1.44
CA VAL A 214 46.11 -38.01 1.35
C VAL A 214 46.38 -38.59 -0.04
N ALA A 215 46.09 -37.83 -1.09
CA ALA A 215 46.36 -38.21 -2.48
C ALA A 215 47.86 -38.42 -2.75
N LEU A 216 48.73 -37.64 -2.11
CA LEU A 216 50.19 -37.73 -2.23
C LEU A 216 50.84 -38.77 -1.30
N GLY A 217 50.10 -39.33 -0.34
CA GLY A 217 50.66 -40.30 0.60
C GLY A 217 51.52 -39.72 1.71
N ILE A 218 51.45 -38.42 1.97
CA ILE A 218 52.33 -37.74 2.92
C ILE A 218 51.85 -38.05 4.35
N PRO A 219 52.66 -38.72 5.19
CA PRO A 219 52.28 -39.03 6.56
C PRO A 219 52.44 -37.81 7.48
N LYS A 220 51.66 -37.77 8.57
CA LYS A 220 51.74 -36.78 9.67
C LYS A 220 51.44 -35.32 9.26
N VAL A 221 50.56 -35.12 8.28
CA VAL A 221 49.97 -33.78 8.02
C VAL A 221 48.72 -33.66 8.89
N ASP A 222 48.68 -32.63 9.72
CA ASP A 222 47.51 -32.32 10.53
C ASP A 222 46.46 -31.63 9.65
N THR A 223 45.42 -32.38 9.27
CA THR A 223 44.31 -31.88 8.45
C THR A 223 43.29 -31.08 9.26
N ARG A 224 43.51 -30.87 10.57
CA ARG A 224 42.61 -30.10 11.45
C ARG A 224 42.85 -28.59 11.39
N GLN A 225 44.00 -28.19 10.87
CA GLN A 225 44.38 -26.77 10.80
C GLN A 225 43.61 -26.03 9.69
N PRO A 226 43.52 -24.70 9.77
CA PRO A 226 43.04 -23.87 8.67
C PRO A 226 43.70 -24.25 7.33
N PRO A 227 42.97 -24.14 6.20
CA PRO A 227 43.42 -24.62 4.89
C PRO A 227 44.82 -24.15 4.47
N TYR A 228 45.17 -22.89 4.78
CA TYR A 228 46.47 -22.33 4.44
C TYR A 228 47.63 -23.06 5.15
N LEU A 229 47.46 -23.47 6.42
CA LEU A 229 48.47 -24.23 7.15
C LEU A 229 48.60 -25.66 6.65
N VAL A 230 47.47 -26.29 6.29
CA VAL A 230 47.47 -27.62 5.66
C VAL A 230 48.23 -27.58 4.33
N MET A 231 48.03 -26.53 3.53
CA MET A 231 48.76 -26.36 2.28
C MET A 231 50.27 -26.16 2.52
N ILE A 232 50.65 -25.28 3.45
CA ILE A 232 52.06 -25.04 3.80
C ILE A 232 52.73 -26.31 4.33
N SER A 233 52.07 -27.06 5.21
CA SER A 233 52.61 -28.32 5.74
C SER A 233 52.71 -29.41 4.67
N THR A 234 51.76 -29.46 3.73
CA THR A 234 51.80 -30.36 2.58
C THR A 234 52.99 -30.03 1.67
N LEU A 235 53.21 -28.74 1.36
CA LEU A 235 54.36 -28.29 0.56
C LEU A 235 55.70 -28.57 1.25
N ARG A 236 55.79 -28.40 2.58
CA ARG A 236 56.98 -28.78 3.36
C ARG A 236 57.20 -30.30 3.41
N GLY A 237 56.13 -31.08 3.36
CA GLY A 237 56.14 -32.55 3.40
C GLY A 237 56.38 -33.24 2.06
N LEU A 238 56.60 -32.48 0.98
CA LEU A 238 56.69 -33.03 -0.38
C LEU A 238 57.87 -34.00 -0.57
N ASN A 239 58.91 -33.90 0.26
CA ASN A 239 60.03 -34.85 0.28
C ASN A 239 59.68 -36.22 0.90
N ARG A 240 58.50 -36.37 1.53
CA ARG A 240 58.03 -37.62 2.19
C ARG A 240 56.94 -38.34 1.39
N VAL A 241 56.80 -38.02 0.10
CA VAL A 241 55.81 -38.61 -0.79
C VAL A 241 56.01 -40.12 -0.94
N ARG A 242 54.91 -40.89 -0.92
CA ARG A 242 54.90 -42.36 -1.04
C ARG A 242 54.34 -42.80 -2.40
N LEU A 243 54.38 -44.11 -2.66
CA LEU A 243 53.78 -44.73 -3.85
C LEU A 243 52.28 -44.41 -4.01
N ASP A 244 51.58 -44.08 -2.92
CA ASP A 244 50.22 -43.52 -2.91
C ASP A 244 50.05 -42.39 -3.96
N ALA A 245 51.06 -41.51 -4.13
CA ALA A 245 51.00 -40.39 -5.07
C ALA A 245 50.84 -40.83 -6.53
N ALA A 246 51.46 -41.96 -6.91
CA ALA A 246 51.32 -42.50 -8.26
C ALA A 246 49.85 -42.86 -8.55
N ILE A 247 49.14 -43.40 -7.56
CA ILE A 247 47.72 -43.75 -7.65
C ILE A 247 46.85 -42.49 -7.60
N GLY A 248 47.06 -41.62 -6.62
CA GLY A 248 46.25 -40.41 -6.46
C GLY A 248 46.34 -39.47 -7.66
N LEU A 249 47.56 -39.17 -8.13
CA LEU A 249 47.77 -38.26 -9.24
C LEU A 249 47.27 -38.84 -10.57
N SER A 250 47.53 -40.13 -10.83
CA SER A 250 47.02 -40.78 -12.05
C SER A 250 45.49 -40.89 -12.03
N ALA A 251 44.86 -41.10 -10.88
CA ALA A 251 43.40 -41.07 -10.75
C ALA A 251 42.82 -39.70 -11.06
N ILE A 252 43.41 -38.62 -10.53
CA ILE A 252 42.99 -37.24 -10.82
C ILE A 252 43.12 -36.96 -12.33
N VAL A 253 44.27 -37.27 -12.92
CA VAL A 253 44.52 -37.07 -14.35
C VAL A 253 43.50 -37.84 -15.19
N LEU A 254 43.27 -39.13 -14.89
CA LEU A 254 42.30 -39.95 -15.60
C LEU A 254 40.88 -39.37 -15.52
N LEU A 255 40.45 -38.91 -14.35
CA LEU A 255 39.13 -38.31 -14.15
C LEU A 255 38.92 -37.04 -14.99
N PHE A 256 39.92 -36.15 -15.05
CA PHE A 256 39.88 -34.94 -15.87
C PHE A 256 39.96 -35.27 -17.36
N VAL A 257 40.79 -36.24 -17.76
CA VAL A 257 40.89 -36.70 -19.16
C VAL A 257 39.55 -37.25 -19.63
N VAL A 258 38.93 -38.17 -18.88
CA VAL A 258 37.62 -38.74 -19.23
C VAL A 258 36.55 -37.64 -19.28
N LYS A 259 36.54 -36.69 -18.32
CA LYS A 259 35.62 -35.55 -18.34
C LYS A 259 35.77 -34.71 -19.60
N ASN A 260 36.99 -34.26 -19.90
CA ASN A 260 37.26 -33.34 -21.00
C ASN A 260 37.03 -34.03 -22.34
N PHE A 261 37.47 -35.28 -22.49
CA PHE A 261 37.23 -36.10 -23.67
C PHE A 261 35.73 -36.25 -23.94
N CYS A 262 34.94 -36.70 -22.95
CA CYS A 262 33.50 -36.84 -23.13
C CYS A 262 32.81 -35.50 -23.44
N SER A 263 33.24 -34.39 -22.83
CA SER A 263 32.67 -33.06 -23.11
C SER A 263 32.98 -32.57 -24.53
N VAL A 264 34.17 -32.85 -25.05
CA VAL A 264 34.53 -32.54 -26.44
C VAL A 264 33.73 -33.42 -27.41
N MET A 265 33.61 -34.71 -27.11
CA MET A 265 32.83 -35.64 -27.94
C MET A 265 31.33 -35.33 -27.93
N GLU A 266 30.79 -34.83 -26.81
CA GLU A 266 29.41 -34.37 -26.70
C GLU A 266 29.11 -33.23 -27.69
N LYS A 267 30.07 -32.31 -27.89
CA LYS A 267 29.96 -31.20 -28.84
C LYS A 267 30.18 -31.66 -30.28
N LYS A 268 31.13 -32.57 -30.52
CA LYS A 268 31.46 -33.07 -31.87
C LYS A 268 30.40 -34.02 -32.43
N GLN A 269 29.78 -34.85 -31.60
CA GLN A 269 28.81 -35.87 -32.00
C GLN A 269 27.46 -35.66 -31.31
N PRO A 270 26.65 -34.67 -31.77
CA PRO A 270 25.36 -34.38 -31.15
C PRO A 270 24.38 -35.56 -31.21
N ARG A 271 24.50 -36.44 -32.22
CA ARG A 271 23.69 -37.67 -32.33
C ARG A 271 23.86 -38.62 -31.14
N PHE A 272 25.07 -38.72 -30.59
CA PHE A 272 25.38 -39.59 -29.44
C PHE A 272 25.53 -38.83 -28.12
N LYS A 273 25.02 -37.59 -28.06
CA LYS A 273 25.10 -36.70 -26.88
C LYS A 273 24.71 -37.42 -25.58
N ARG A 274 23.60 -38.16 -25.59
CA ARG A 274 23.12 -38.92 -24.42
C ARG A 274 24.11 -40.00 -23.99
N ALA A 275 24.63 -40.79 -24.92
CA ALA A 275 25.59 -41.86 -24.61
C ALA A 275 26.88 -41.28 -24.00
N TRP A 276 27.43 -40.21 -24.58
CA TRP A 276 28.61 -39.52 -24.02
C TRP A 276 28.34 -38.92 -22.64
N ALA A 277 27.14 -38.39 -22.41
CA ALA A 277 26.73 -37.92 -21.09
C ALA A 277 26.66 -39.06 -20.06
N TYR A 278 26.11 -40.22 -20.42
CA TYR A 278 26.09 -41.41 -19.54
C TYR A 278 27.50 -41.90 -19.21
N VAL A 279 28.37 -42.05 -20.22
CA VAL A 279 29.78 -42.45 -20.01
C VAL A 279 30.50 -41.43 -19.12
N SER A 280 30.25 -40.13 -19.31
CA SER A 280 30.79 -39.09 -18.45
C SER A 280 30.30 -39.19 -17.01
N SER A 281 29.06 -39.64 -16.75
CA SER A 281 28.50 -39.79 -15.40
C SER A 281 29.12 -40.99 -14.67
N LEU A 282 29.41 -42.08 -15.38
CA LEU A 282 30.03 -43.29 -14.81
C LEU A 282 31.55 -43.19 -14.56
N ARG A 283 32.18 -42.06 -14.91
CA ARG A 283 33.65 -41.89 -14.77
C ARG A 283 34.17 -42.16 -13.35
N LEU A 284 33.39 -41.79 -12.33
CA LEU A 284 33.78 -41.95 -10.93
C LEU A 284 33.85 -43.43 -10.57
N THR A 285 32.79 -44.18 -10.89
CA THR A 285 32.70 -45.62 -10.70
C THR A 285 33.77 -46.36 -11.50
N PHE A 286 33.93 -46.03 -12.79
CA PHE A 286 34.93 -46.66 -13.65
C PHE A 286 36.35 -46.48 -13.11
N THR A 287 36.71 -45.25 -12.73
CA THR A 287 38.03 -44.96 -12.16
C THR A 287 38.25 -45.75 -10.87
N MET A 288 37.24 -45.81 -10.00
CA MET A 288 37.35 -46.56 -8.74
C MET A 288 37.50 -48.06 -8.97
N LEU A 289 36.72 -48.65 -9.87
CA LEU A 289 36.85 -50.06 -10.22
C LEU A 289 38.23 -50.37 -10.82
N LEU A 290 38.73 -49.50 -11.71
CA LEU A 290 40.06 -49.65 -12.31
C LEU A 290 41.17 -49.64 -11.25
N PHE A 291 41.20 -48.64 -10.36
CA PHE A 291 42.23 -48.55 -9.33
C PHE A 291 42.08 -49.62 -8.23
N THR A 292 40.87 -50.10 -7.98
CA THR A 292 40.65 -51.26 -7.11
C THR A 292 41.20 -52.54 -7.74
N LEU A 293 41.00 -52.73 -9.06
CA LEU A 293 41.60 -53.85 -9.79
C LEU A 293 43.12 -53.78 -9.79
N VAL A 294 43.70 -52.60 -10.08
CA VAL A 294 45.15 -52.38 -10.00
C VAL A 294 45.66 -52.71 -8.60
N SER A 295 44.94 -52.26 -7.56
CA SER A 295 45.30 -52.55 -6.17
C SER A 295 45.24 -54.03 -5.81
N TYR A 296 44.20 -54.72 -6.25
CA TYR A 296 44.08 -56.17 -6.11
C TYR A 296 45.24 -56.90 -6.81
N LEU A 297 45.58 -56.52 -8.05
CA LEU A 297 46.68 -57.14 -8.80
C LEU A 297 48.04 -56.91 -8.14
N VAL A 298 48.24 -55.77 -7.47
CA VAL A 298 49.47 -55.46 -6.73
C VAL A 298 49.56 -56.23 -5.41
N HIS A 299 48.45 -56.40 -4.69
CA HIS A 299 48.42 -57.00 -3.35
C HIS A 299 48.14 -58.51 -3.32
N ARG A 300 47.63 -59.11 -4.41
CA ARG A 300 47.27 -60.56 -4.42
C ARG A 300 48.40 -61.51 -4.02
N ASN A 301 49.65 -61.12 -4.25
CA ASN A 301 50.84 -61.96 -4.01
C ASN A 301 51.71 -61.46 -2.84
N THR A 302 51.31 -60.43 -2.09
CA THR A 302 52.13 -59.82 -1.04
C THR A 302 51.29 -59.58 0.22
N LYS A 303 51.77 -60.01 1.39
CA LYS A 303 51.07 -59.79 2.68
C LYS A 303 51.20 -58.35 3.20
N GLU A 304 52.24 -57.63 2.78
CA GLU A 304 52.44 -56.22 3.14
C GLU A 304 51.74 -55.26 2.16
N THR A 305 51.12 -54.22 2.70
CA THR A 305 50.45 -53.19 1.91
C THR A 305 51.46 -52.18 1.37
N LYS A 306 51.63 -52.14 0.04
CA LYS A 306 52.59 -51.23 -0.63
C LYS A 306 52.15 -49.77 -0.61
N PHE A 307 50.85 -49.54 -0.49
CA PHE A 307 50.20 -48.24 -0.40
C PHE A 307 48.93 -48.36 0.44
N ARG A 308 48.42 -47.23 0.95
CA ARG A 308 47.29 -47.24 1.89
C ARG A 308 45.99 -47.67 1.21
N ILE A 309 45.38 -48.73 1.73
CA ILE A 309 44.06 -49.23 1.31
C ILE A 309 43.03 -49.03 2.43
N VAL A 310 41.75 -49.09 2.08
CA VAL A 310 40.62 -48.90 3.02
C VAL A 310 40.60 -49.96 4.12
N GLY A 311 40.76 -51.24 3.76
CA GLY A 311 40.74 -52.34 4.73
C GLY A 311 39.35 -52.92 4.99
N HIS A 312 39.15 -53.55 6.16
CA HIS A 312 37.94 -54.31 6.45
C HIS A 312 36.69 -53.41 6.54
N ILE A 313 35.60 -53.86 5.92
CA ILE A 313 34.28 -53.22 5.97
C ILE A 313 33.28 -54.28 6.39
N ASP A 314 32.52 -54.01 7.44
CA ASP A 314 31.49 -54.89 7.96
C ASP A 314 30.39 -55.14 6.91
N ARG A 315 29.89 -56.37 6.84
CA ARG A 315 28.80 -56.77 5.93
C ARG A 315 27.45 -56.50 6.57
N GLY A 316 26.57 -55.85 5.83
CA GLY A 316 25.21 -55.55 6.30
C GLY A 316 25.13 -54.37 7.27
N PHE A 317 23.94 -54.11 7.79
CA PHE A 317 23.66 -53.03 8.74
C PHE A 317 24.07 -53.42 10.17
N VAL A 318 25.35 -53.68 10.40
CA VAL A 318 25.89 -54.08 11.71
C VAL A 318 25.86 -52.93 12.71
N GLN A 319 26.00 -51.70 12.22
CA GLN A 319 26.03 -50.48 13.04
C GLN A 319 24.64 -49.84 13.24
N ALA A 320 23.57 -50.54 12.85
CA ALA A 320 22.21 -50.10 13.15
C ALA A 320 21.94 -50.24 14.65
N ALA A 321 21.80 -49.11 15.33
CA ALA A 321 21.59 -49.03 16.76
C ALA A 321 20.65 -47.87 17.09
N ILE A 322 20.00 -47.94 18.25
CA ILE A 322 19.20 -46.82 18.77
C ILE A 322 20.18 -45.78 19.32
N PRO A 323 20.22 -44.55 18.76
CA PRO A 323 21.09 -43.50 19.28
C PRO A 323 20.61 -43.06 20.66
N VAL A 324 21.43 -43.24 21.70
CA VAL A 324 21.08 -42.83 23.08
C VAL A 324 21.64 -41.44 23.36
N PRO A 325 20.80 -40.40 23.48
CA PRO A 325 21.28 -39.04 23.74
C PRO A 325 21.82 -38.92 25.17
N LYS A 326 23.15 -38.81 25.29
CA LYS A 326 23.81 -38.47 26.56
C LYS A 326 23.76 -36.96 26.74
N MET A 327 23.23 -36.48 27.87
CA MET A 327 23.08 -35.04 28.14
C MET A 327 24.41 -34.28 28.09
N GLY A 328 25.51 -34.91 28.53
CA GLY A 328 26.86 -34.32 28.42
C GLY A 328 27.28 -34.08 26.98
N LEU A 329 27.08 -35.06 26.10
CA LEU A 329 27.39 -34.94 24.67
C LEU A 329 26.51 -33.89 23.99
N LEU A 330 25.23 -33.80 24.37
CA LEU A 330 24.33 -32.79 23.83
C LEU A 330 24.81 -31.36 24.14
N ARG A 331 25.34 -31.12 25.35
CA ARG A 331 25.88 -29.82 25.76
C ARG A 331 27.09 -29.40 24.92
N GLU A 332 27.96 -30.34 24.56
CA GLU A 332 29.13 -30.07 23.73
C GLU A 332 28.77 -29.81 22.26
N ILE A 333 27.73 -30.48 21.75
CA ILE A 333 27.27 -30.31 20.36
C ILE A 333 26.40 -29.06 20.18
N LEU A 334 25.71 -28.62 21.24
CA LEU A 334 24.74 -27.51 21.20
C LEU A 334 25.22 -26.24 20.47
N PRO A 335 26.45 -25.75 20.67
CA PRO A 335 26.94 -24.55 19.99
C PRO A 335 27.07 -24.68 18.46
N GLU A 336 27.25 -25.90 17.96
CA GLU A 336 27.48 -26.19 16.54
C GLU A 336 26.19 -26.43 15.75
N LEU A 337 25.11 -26.81 16.45
CA LEU A 337 23.83 -27.15 15.81
C LEU A 337 23.28 -26.06 14.89
N PRO A 338 23.27 -24.76 15.26
CA PRO A 338 22.75 -23.73 14.38
C PRO A 338 23.52 -23.63 13.05
N ALA A 339 24.86 -23.70 13.11
CA ALA A 339 25.70 -23.67 11.90
C ALA A 339 25.42 -24.88 11.01
N VAL A 340 25.44 -26.08 11.60
CA VAL A 340 25.23 -27.33 10.85
C VAL A 340 23.82 -27.36 10.24
N ALA A 341 22.78 -27.11 11.02
CA ALA A 341 21.39 -27.10 10.53
C ALA A 341 21.20 -26.10 9.39
N MET A 342 21.72 -24.88 9.56
CA MET A 342 21.64 -23.83 8.56
C MET A 342 22.33 -24.25 7.26
N ILE A 343 23.57 -24.77 7.33
CA ILE A 343 24.32 -25.17 6.14
C ILE A 343 23.62 -26.31 5.40
N LEU A 344 23.11 -27.33 6.11
CA LEU A 344 22.43 -28.46 5.46
C LEU A 344 21.20 -28.00 4.67
N VAL A 345 20.38 -27.15 5.27
CA VAL A 345 19.16 -26.61 4.65
C VAL A 345 19.48 -25.72 3.46
N ILE A 346 20.44 -24.80 3.62
CA ILE A 346 20.89 -23.91 2.55
C ILE A 346 21.40 -24.72 1.36
N GLU A 347 22.32 -25.66 1.60
CA GLU A 347 22.93 -26.45 0.53
C GLU A 347 21.85 -27.23 -0.22
N HIS A 348 20.95 -27.86 0.51
CA HIS A 348 19.86 -28.63 -0.05
C HIS A 348 18.88 -27.78 -0.88
N ILE A 349 18.36 -26.68 -0.32
CA ILE A 349 17.40 -25.80 -1.02
C ILE A 349 18.04 -25.10 -2.22
N ALA A 350 19.31 -24.68 -2.12
CA ALA A 350 20.02 -24.09 -3.25
C ALA A 350 20.12 -25.07 -4.43
N ILE A 351 20.43 -26.34 -4.16
CA ILE A 351 20.44 -27.38 -5.18
C ILE A 351 19.03 -27.60 -5.72
N ALA A 352 18.04 -27.72 -4.85
CA ALA A 352 16.65 -27.98 -5.21
C ALA A 352 16.08 -26.90 -6.14
N LYS A 353 16.17 -25.63 -5.75
CA LYS A 353 15.74 -24.48 -6.55
C LYS A 353 16.52 -24.39 -7.86
N SER A 354 17.84 -24.69 -7.85
CA SER A 354 18.64 -24.68 -9.08
C SER A 354 18.20 -25.73 -10.10
N MET A 355 17.84 -26.94 -9.64
CA MET A 355 17.35 -28.02 -10.50
C MET A 355 15.92 -27.73 -10.99
N GLY A 356 15.04 -27.23 -10.11
CA GLY A 356 13.70 -26.80 -10.50
C GLY A 356 13.72 -25.74 -11.61
N LYS A 357 14.61 -24.74 -11.49
CA LYS A 357 14.80 -23.71 -12.52
C LYS A 357 15.37 -24.27 -13.84
N LEU A 358 16.30 -25.23 -13.77
CA LEU A 358 16.91 -25.82 -14.96
C LEU A 358 15.93 -26.67 -15.78
N TYR A 359 14.97 -27.31 -15.13
CA TYR A 359 14.04 -28.26 -15.75
C TYR A 359 12.57 -27.81 -15.77
N GLY A 360 12.26 -26.61 -15.28
CA GLY A 360 10.94 -25.99 -15.38
C GLY A 360 9.88 -26.55 -14.42
N TYR A 361 10.26 -26.92 -13.19
CA TYR A 361 9.31 -27.31 -12.13
C TYR A 361 9.53 -26.49 -10.84
N SER A 362 8.46 -26.31 -10.07
CA SER A 362 8.50 -25.65 -8.76
C SER A 362 8.97 -26.60 -7.66
N VAL A 363 9.72 -26.07 -6.72
CA VAL A 363 10.20 -26.78 -5.52
C VAL A 363 9.69 -26.02 -4.31
N ASP A 364 9.10 -26.73 -3.36
CA ASP A 364 8.67 -26.15 -2.09
C ASP A 364 9.80 -26.26 -1.04
N PRO A 365 10.37 -25.13 -0.57
CA PRO A 365 11.44 -25.15 0.42
C PRO A 365 11.05 -25.79 1.75
N SER A 366 9.81 -25.60 2.21
CA SER A 366 9.34 -26.17 3.48
C SER A 366 9.29 -27.69 3.40
N GLN A 367 8.79 -28.20 2.29
CA GLN A 367 8.65 -29.64 2.05
C GLN A 367 10.00 -30.32 1.80
N GLU A 368 10.92 -29.69 1.08
CA GLU A 368 12.31 -30.16 0.99
C GLU A 368 13.00 -30.19 2.38
N THR A 369 12.68 -29.22 3.25
CA THR A 369 13.19 -29.20 4.63
C THR A 369 12.63 -30.35 5.47
N VAL A 370 11.35 -30.73 5.28
CA VAL A 370 10.76 -31.96 5.88
C VAL A 370 11.51 -33.19 5.39
N ALA A 371 11.74 -33.32 4.07
CA ALA A 371 12.45 -34.46 3.49
C ALA A 371 13.88 -34.61 4.05
N LEU A 372 14.59 -33.48 4.14
CA LEU A 372 15.94 -33.42 4.72
C LEU A 372 15.93 -33.72 6.23
N GLY A 373 14.97 -33.17 6.97
CA GLY A 373 14.83 -33.38 8.42
C GLY A 373 14.49 -34.83 8.75
N ALA A 374 13.53 -35.43 8.04
CA ALA A 374 13.16 -36.83 8.19
C ALA A 374 14.34 -37.76 7.86
N ALA A 375 15.10 -37.47 6.80
CA ALA A 375 16.28 -38.25 6.45
C ALA A 375 17.35 -38.19 7.55
N ASN A 376 17.64 -37.01 8.09
CA ASN A 376 18.63 -36.84 9.16
C ASN A 376 18.18 -37.40 10.52
N PHE A 377 16.87 -37.32 10.82
CA PHE A 377 16.28 -37.87 12.03
C PHE A 377 16.33 -39.41 12.02
N LEU A 378 16.04 -40.04 10.88
CA LEU A 378 16.02 -41.50 10.75
C LEU A 378 17.39 -42.12 10.42
N SER A 379 18.34 -41.34 9.89
CA SER A 379 19.68 -41.82 9.47
C SER A 379 20.45 -42.55 10.59
N PRO A 380 20.52 -42.02 11.83
CA PRO A 380 21.21 -42.68 12.94
C PRO A 380 20.69 -44.07 13.29
N PHE A 381 19.40 -44.34 13.13
CA PHE A 381 18.82 -45.65 13.45
C PHE A 381 19.34 -46.77 12.55
N VAL A 382 19.84 -46.42 11.37
CA VAL A 382 20.46 -47.34 10.39
C VAL A 382 21.99 -47.27 10.46
N GLY A 383 22.54 -46.52 11.42
CA GLY A 383 23.98 -46.29 11.59
C GLY A 383 24.53 -45.17 10.70
N GLY A 384 23.68 -44.41 10.00
CA GLY A 384 24.08 -43.25 9.22
C GLY A 384 24.34 -42.00 10.07
N TYR A 385 24.93 -40.98 9.47
CA TYR A 385 25.14 -39.66 10.06
C TYR A 385 24.40 -38.61 9.25
N VAL A 386 24.79 -37.35 9.44
CA VAL A 386 24.26 -36.19 8.72
C VAL A 386 24.29 -36.40 7.20
N CYS A 387 23.14 -36.18 6.57
CA CYS A 387 22.93 -36.24 5.12
C CYS A 387 22.41 -34.90 4.57
N THR A 388 22.74 -34.61 3.32
CA THR A 388 22.18 -33.46 2.59
C THR A 388 22.16 -33.73 1.08
N GLY A 389 21.59 -32.80 0.31
CA GLY A 389 21.57 -32.85 -1.15
C GLY A 389 22.98 -32.73 -1.71
N SER A 390 23.35 -33.60 -2.66
CA SER A 390 24.66 -33.56 -3.32
C SER A 390 24.56 -32.97 -4.72
N PHE A 391 25.25 -31.85 -5.00
CA PHE A 391 25.25 -31.21 -6.32
C PHE A 391 25.75 -32.16 -7.42
N GLY A 392 26.85 -32.86 -7.16
CA GLY A 392 27.45 -33.79 -8.12
C GLY A 392 26.57 -35.01 -8.41
N ALA A 393 25.98 -35.59 -7.37
CA ALA A 393 25.09 -36.75 -7.51
C ALA A 393 23.78 -36.37 -8.21
N SER A 394 23.17 -35.24 -7.83
CA SER A 394 21.94 -34.71 -8.43
C SER A 394 22.14 -34.38 -9.92
N ALA A 395 23.28 -33.79 -10.28
CA ALA A 395 23.62 -33.55 -11.69
C ALA A 395 23.79 -34.85 -12.50
N CYS A 396 24.35 -35.91 -11.89
CA CYS A 396 24.43 -37.22 -12.53
C CYS A 396 23.06 -37.88 -12.68
N LEU A 397 22.20 -37.80 -11.65
CA LEU A 397 20.84 -38.33 -11.67
C LEU A 397 20.01 -37.67 -12.78
N SER A 398 20.07 -36.34 -12.87
CA SER A 398 19.33 -35.61 -13.89
C SER A 398 19.83 -35.88 -15.31
N LYS A 399 21.16 -35.97 -15.49
CA LYS A 399 21.76 -36.42 -16.77
C LYS A 399 21.40 -37.85 -17.14
N ALA A 400 21.18 -38.71 -16.14
CA ALA A 400 20.72 -40.08 -16.36
C ALA A 400 19.24 -40.16 -16.75
N GLY A 401 18.52 -39.03 -16.73
CA GLY A 401 17.15 -38.92 -17.26
C GLY A 401 16.07 -39.31 -16.26
N ALA A 402 16.30 -39.10 -14.96
CA ALA A 402 15.31 -39.33 -13.92
C ALA A 402 13.99 -38.60 -14.22
N ARG A 403 12.89 -39.35 -14.11
CA ARG A 403 11.51 -38.94 -14.38
C ARG A 403 10.76 -38.64 -13.09
N SER A 404 11.05 -39.36 -12.01
CA SER A 404 10.46 -39.13 -10.70
C SER A 404 11.47 -39.30 -9.56
N PRO A 405 11.14 -38.84 -8.33
CA PRO A 405 11.93 -39.10 -7.14
C PRO A 405 12.13 -40.60 -6.83
N LEU A 406 11.29 -41.49 -7.40
CA LEU A 406 11.38 -42.94 -7.20
C LEU A 406 12.71 -43.54 -7.68
N ALA A 407 13.45 -42.84 -8.56
CA ALA A 407 14.81 -43.21 -8.93
C ALA A 407 15.74 -43.40 -7.70
N GLY A 408 15.50 -42.65 -6.61
CA GLY A 408 16.21 -42.80 -5.34
C GLY A 408 16.01 -44.18 -4.70
N LEU A 409 14.81 -44.76 -4.80
CA LEU A 409 14.53 -46.08 -4.23
C LEU A 409 15.33 -47.19 -4.93
N PHE A 410 15.49 -47.11 -6.24
CA PHE A 410 16.36 -48.04 -6.99
C PHE A 410 17.83 -47.85 -6.61
N SER A 411 18.27 -46.62 -6.36
CA SER A 411 19.60 -46.34 -5.81
C SER A 411 19.79 -46.98 -4.43
N ALA A 412 18.79 -46.88 -3.55
CA ALA A 412 18.82 -47.52 -2.24
C ALA A 412 18.94 -49.05 -2.35
N ALA A 413 18.24 -49.67 -3.30
CA ALA A 413 18.36 -51.11 -3.57
C ALA A 413 19.78 -51.49 -4.03
N VAL A 414 20.42 -50.69 -4.88
CA VAL A 414 21.83 -50.89 -5.27
C VAL A 414 22.76 -50.74 -4.06
N LEU A 415 22.53 -49.75 -3.19
CA LEU A 415 23.34 -49.57 -1.98
C LEU A 415 23.22 -50.77 -1.04
N VAL A 416 22.03 -51.31 -0.83
CA VAL A 416 21.82 -52.56 -0.04
C VAL A 416 22.58 -53.72 -0.68
N LEU A 417 22.43 -53.93 -1.98
CA LEU A 417 23.14 -55.00 -2.70
C LEU A 417 24.66 -54.88 -2.51
N VAL A 418 25.19 -53.67 -2.65
CA VAL A 418 26.60 -53.37 -2.47
C VAL A 418 27.08 -53.68 -1.06
N LEU A 419 26.29 -53.32 -0.05
CA LEU A 419 26.63 -53.45 1.36
C LEU A 419 26.69 -54.92 1.82
N TYR A 420 25.93 -55.81 1.17
CA TYR A 420 25.97 -57.25 1.42
C TYR A 420 26.95 -58.00 0.51
N ALA A 421 27.08 -57.61 -0.77
CA ALA A 421 27.80 -58.41 -1.77
C ALA A 421 29.20 -57.89 -2.13
N LEU A 422 29.47 -56.58 -2.07
CA LEU A 422 30.70 -55.97 -2.64
C LEU A 422 31.75 -55.53 -1.59
N THR A 423 31.52 -55.77 -0.30
CA THR A 423 32.46 -55.38 0.79
C THR A 423 33.86 -55.98 0.64
N THR A 424 33.98 -57.18 0.08
CA THR A 424 35.28 -57.82 -0.21
C THR A 424 36.08 -57.11 -1.29
N VAL A 425 35.38 -56.52 -2.27
CA VAL A 425 36.01 -55.72 -3.32
C VAL A 425 36.51 -54.40 -2.74
N PHE A 426 35.73 -53.81 -1.83
CA PHE A 426 36.05 -52.52 -1.21
C PHE A 426 37.27 -52.56 -0.31
N TYR A 427 37.64 -53.73 0.22
CA TYR A 427 38.86 -53.93 0.97
C TYR A 427 40.11 -53.40 0.23
N TYR A 428 40.16 -53.60 -1.08
CA TYR A 428 41.31 -53.26 -1.92
C TYR A 428 41.30 -51.82 -2.44
N ILE A 429 40.30 -51.00 -2.09
CA ILE A 429 40.22 -49.61 -2.57
C ILE A 429 41.44 -48.82 -2.04
N PRO A 430 42.23 -48.16 -2.92
CA PRO A 430 43.30 -47.27 -2.49
C PRO A 430 42.75 -45.96 -1.90
N ASN A 431 43.24 -45.56 -0.73
CA ASN A 431 42.87 -44.28 -0.10
C ASN A 431 43.29 -43.07 -0.95
N ALA A 432 44.42 -43.18 -1.66
CA ALA A 432 44.89 -42.13 -2.57
C ALA A 432 43.94 -41.91 -3.77
N ALA A 433 43.30 -42.98 -4.27
CA ALA A 433 42.32 -42.87 -5.34
C ALA A 433 41.03 -42.18 -4.86
N LEU A 434 40.56 -42.51 -3.64
CA LEU A 434 39.42 -41.84 -3.01
C LEU A 434 39.66 -40.34 -2.83
N ALA A 435 40.84 -39.96 -2.34
CA ALA A 435 41.23 -38.55 -2.23
C ALA A 435 41.24 -37.84 -3.59
N GLY A 436 41.77 -38.50 -4.63
CA GLY A 436 41.74 -37.99 -6.01
C GLY A 436 40.32 -37.79 -6.55
N LEU A 437 39.40 -38.69 -6.22
CA LEU A 437 37.98 -38.56 -6.55
C LEU A 437 37.33 -37.37 -5.85
N ILE A 438 37.61 -37.16 -4.56
CA ILE A 438 37.09 -36.01 -3.81
C ILE A 438 37.61 -34.72 -4.44
N ILE A 439 38.91 -34.62 -4.71
CA ILE A 439 39.52 -33.44 -5.35
C ILE A 439 38.83 -33.15 -6.69
N HIS A 440 38.66 -34.16 -7.56
CA HIS A 440 37.97 -33.97 -8.84
C HIS A 440 36.51 -33.54 -8.69
N ALA A 441 35.78 -34.10 -7.73
CA ALA A 441 34.38 -33.75 -7.49
C ALA A 441 34.23 -32.28 -7.08
N VAL A 442 35.09 -31.83 -6.17
CA VAL A 442 35.03 -30.51 -5.54
C VAL A 442 35.64 -29.40 -6.40
N CYS A 443 36.67 -29.67 -7.20
CA CYS A 443 37.22 -28.71 -8.18
C CYS A 443 36.15 -28.14 -9.13
N ASN A 444 35.09 -28.92 -9.42
CA ASN A 444 34.01 -28.49 -10.31
C ASN A 444 33.00 -27.55 -9.65
N LEU A 445 33.04 -27.40 -8.32
CA LEU A 445 32.16 -26.51 -7.55
C LEU A 445 32.74 -25.09 -7.41
N VAL A 446 34.06 -24.93 -7.60
CA VAL A 446 34.74 -23.64 -7.56
C VAL A 446 34.21 -22.72 -8.66
N ILE A 447 33.85 -21.49 -8.28
CA ILE A 447 33.29 -20.52 -9.20
C ILE A 447 34.32 -20.01 -10.20
N SER A 448 33.91 -19.93 -11.46
CA SER A 448 34.77 -19.46 -12.55
C SER A 448 34.93 -17.93 -12.52
N PRO A 449 36.12 -17.39 -12.89
CA PRO A 449 36.38 -15.94 -12.89
C PRO A 449 35.38 -15.11 -13.72
N LYS A 450 34.86 -15.67 -14.82
CA LYS A 450 33.82 -15.00 -15.64
C LYS A 450 32.55 -14.68 -14.85
N LYS A 451 32.15 -15.54 -13.91
CA LYS A 451 30.98 -15.29 -13.05
C LYS A 451 31.25 -14.21 -12.02
N LEU A 452 32.47 -14.14 -11.48
CA LEU A 452 32.88 -13.09 -10.55
C LEU A 452 32.85 -11.70 -11.20
N TYR A 453 33.27 -11.60 -12.46
CA TYR A 453 33.11 -10.36 -13.22
C TYR A 453 31.63 -10.00 -13.43
N GLY A 454 30.75 -10.99 -13.60
CA GLY A 454 29.31 -10.78 -13.59
C GLY A 454 28.81 -10.17 -12.26
N TYR A 455 29.31 -10.62 -11.11
CA TYR A 455 28.95 -10.02 -9.82
C TYR A 455 29.38 -8.55 -9.73
N TRP A 456 30.55 -8.20 -10.27
CA TRP A 456 31.00 -6.80 -10.35
C TRP A 456 30.05 -5.94 -11.19
N GLN A 457 29.60 -6.46 -12.34
CA GLN A 457 28.66 -5.74 -13.23
C GLN A 457 27.26 -5.60 -12.61
N LEU A 458 26.84 -6.55 -11.76
CA LEU A 458 25.54 -6.54 -11.08
C LEU A 458 25.54 -5.63 -9.84
N SER A 459 26.47 -5.86 -8.91
CA SER A 459 26.50 -5.19 -7.59
C SER A 459 27.92 -5.28 -7.01
N PRO A 460 28.77 -4.23 -7.17
CA PRO A 460 30.13 -4.22 -6.64
C PRO A 460 30.24 -4.53 -5.13
N PRO A 461 29.35 -4.03 -4.24
CA PRO A 461 29.41 -4.36 -2.81
C PRO A 461 29.27 -5.86 -2.54
N GLU A 462 28.46 -6.59 -3.32
CA GLU A 462 28.27 -8.04 -3.15
C GLU A 462 29.53 -8.83 -3.53
N LEU A 463 30.29 -8.39 -4.54
CA LEU A 463 31.58 -9.01 -4.84
C LEU A 463 32.55 -8.85 -3.67
N ILE A 464 32.55 -7.70 -2.99
CA ILE A 464 33.40 -7.48 -1.81
C ILE A 464 33.02 -8.45 -0.68
N ILE A 465 31.71 -8.61 -0.40
CA ILE A 465 31.22 -9.57 0.59
C ILE A 465 31.66 -10.99 0.24
N TRP A 466 31.59 -11.36 -1.04
CA TRP A 466 32.05 -12.65 -1.53
C TRP A 466 33.55 -12.85 -1.26
N VAL A 467 34.40 -11.87 -1.62
CA VAL A 467 35.85 -11.94 -1.41
C VAL A 467 36.19 -12.02 0.07
N VAL A 468 35.59 -11.17 0.91
CA VAL A 468 35.78 -11.16 2.36
C VAL A 468 35.42 -12.53 2.96
N SER A 469 34.31 -13.12 2.53
CA SER A 469 33.87 -14.43 2.98
C SER A 469 34.87 -15.52 2.60
N VAL A 470 35.35 -15.54 1.35
CA VAL A 470 36.34 -16.53 0.90
C VAL A 470 37.67 -16.41 1.63
N VAL A 471 38.17 -15.18 1.79
CA VAL A 471 39.40 -14.90 2.53
C VAL A 471 39.26 -15.36 3.98
N LEU A 472 38.18 -14.96 4.66
CA LEU A 472 37.95 -15.33 6.05
C LEU A 472 37.92 -16.86 6.22
N ALA A 473 37.20 -17.58 5.35
CA ALA A 473 37.14 -19.03 5.41
C ALA A 473 38.51 -19.74 5.28
N ILE A 474 39.41 -19.20 4.45
CA ILE A 474 40.74 -19.76 4.24
C ILE A 474 41.62 -19.54 5.46
N PHE A 475 41.48 -18.41 6.17
CA PHE A 475 42.36 -18.02 7.27
C PHE A 475 41.83 -18.39 8.66
N THR A 476 40.51 -18.44 8.88
CA THR A 476 39.88 -18.75 10.18
C THR A 476 39.15 -20.08 10.15
N SER A 477 37.88 -20.10 9.75
CA SER A 477 37.03 -21.28 9.70
C SER A 477 35.87 -21.08 8.71
N LEU A 478 35.30 -22.19 8.23
CA LEU A 478 34.15 -22.14 7.32
C LEU A 478 32.90 -21.55 7.98
N GLU A 479 32.70 -21.81 9.28
CA GLU A 479 31.58 -21.29 10.06
C GLU A 479 31.65 -19.76 10.23
N THR A 480 32.83 -19.23 10.59
CA THR A 480 33.00 -17.78 10.76
C THR A 480 32.76 -17.04 9.43
N SER A 481 33.17 -17.63 8.31
CA SER A 481 32.90 -17.10 6.98
C SER A 481 31.41 -16.95 6.67
N ILE A 482 30.59 -17.96 6.99
CA ILE A 482 29.16 -17.90 6.66
C ILE A 482 28.43 -16.87 7.52
N TYR A 483 28.75 -16.79 8.82
CA TYR A 483 28.17 -15.79 9.72
C TYR A 483 28.51 -14.36 9.31
N VAL A 484 29.78 -14.09 8.99
CA VAL A 484 30.21 -12.76 8.54
C VAL A 484 29.62 -12.43 7.17
N GLY A 485 29.58 -13.39 6.24
CA GLY A 485 29.01 -13.18 4.91
C GLY A 485 27.51 -12.83 4.94
N ILE A 486 26.73 -13.55 5.74
CA ILE A 486 25.31 -13.26 5.97
C ILE A 486 25.17 -11.92 6.68
N GLY A 487 25.92 -11.69 7.76
CA GLY A 487 25.88 -10.43 8.52
C GLY A 487 26.19 -9.20 7.67
N LEU A 488 27.20 -9.25 6.80
CA LEU A 488 27.52 -8.15 5.89
C LEU A 488 26.43 -7.94 4.84
N SER A 489 25.80 -9.01 4.36
CA SER A 489 24.71 -8.92 3.38
C SER A 489 23.44 -8.35 4.01
N SER A 490 23.12 -8.75 5.24
CA SER A 490 22.04 -8.18 6.06
C SER A 490 22.32 -6.70 6.38
N ALA A 491 23.55 -6.33 6.73
CA ALA A 491 23.93 -4.94 6.94
C ALA A 491 23.77 -4.11 5.65
N LEU A 492 24.17 -4.64 4.50
CA LEU A 492 23.98 -3.97 3.20
C LEU A 492 22.48 -3.77 2.89
N LEU A 493 21.65 -4.76 3.17
CA LEU A 493 20.19 -4.66 3.03
C LEU A 493 19.62 -3.55 3.93
N LEU A 494 19.98 -3.55 5.22
CA LEU A 494 19.54 -2.53 6.17
C LEU A 494 19.99 -1.12 5.78
N VAL A 495 21.23 -0.96 5.29
CA VAL A 495 21.73 0.33 4.80
C VAL A 495 20.96 0.79 3.57
N ARG A 496 20.63 -0.12 2.63
CA ARG A 496 19.80 0.20 1.46
C ARG A 496 18.40 0.66 1.87
N MET A 497 17.76 -0.04 2.81
CA MET A 497 16.44 0.33 3.34
C MET A 497 16.47 1.67 4.08
N ALA A 498 17.44 1.89 4.97
CA ALA A 498 17.57 3.12 5.76
C ALA A 498 17.97 4.34 4.93
N ARG A 499 18.68 4.14 3.80
CA ARG A 499 19.08 5.20 2.84
C ARG A 499 18.24 5.20 1.58
N SER A 500 17.00 4.73 1.67
CA SER A 500 16.00 4.85 0.61
C SER A 500 15.75 6.33 0.30
N LYS A 501 15.59 6.63 -1.00
CA LYS A 501 15.47 7.99 -1.50
C LYS A 501 14.01 8.31 -1.82
N GLY A 502 13.56 9.49 -1.41
CA GLY A 502 12.29 10.06 -1.84
C GLY A 502 12.52 11.25 -2.77
N ASP A 503 11.63 11.40 -3.75
CA ASP A 503 11.76 12.37 -4.82
C ASP A 503 10.60 13.36 -4.80
N PHE A 504 10.94 14.65 -4.95
CA PHE A 504 9.95 15.67 -5.30
C PHE A 504 9.62 15.55 -6.78
N LEU A 505 8.35 15.60 -7.12
CA LEU A 505 7.90 15.43 -8.50
C LEU A 505 7.51 16.77 -9.13
N GLY A 506 8.01 17.01 -10.34
CA GLY A 506 7.61 18.09 -11.21
C GLY A 506 6.65 17.63 -12.31
N ARG A 507 5.85 18.55 -12.84
CA ARG A 507 4.86 18.26 -13.88
C ARG A 507 5.48 18.38 -15.27
N VAL A 508 5.19 17.39 -16.14
CA VAL A 508 5.57 17.37 -17.55
C VAL A 508 4.38 16.91 -18.38
N ARG A 509 4.07 17.64 -19.46
CA ARG A 509 3.06 17.23 -20.43
C ARG A 509 3.67 16.32 -21.48
N VAL A 510 3.19 15.08 -21.55
CA VAL A 510 3.68 14.04 -22.46
C VAL A 510 2.62 13.75 -23.51
N ARG A 511 3.05 13.54 -24.76
CA ARG A 511 2.24 13.01 -25.84
C ARG A 511 2.80 11.68 -26.30
N GLN A 512 1.93 10.75 -26.67
CA GLN A 512 2.35 9.46 -27.22
C GLN A 512 2.61 9.63 -28.71
N VAL A 513 3.79 9.20 -29.16
CA VAL A 513 4.19 9.24 -30.58
C VAL A 513 4.52 7.82 -31.01
N SER A 514 3.86 7.34 -32.06
CA SER A 514 4.19 6.03 -32.65
C SER A 514 5.49 6.14 -33.44
N ALA A 515 6.42 5.21 -33.24
CA ALA A 515 7.72 5.21 -33.92
C ALA A 515 7.62 4.85 -35.43
N THR A 516 6.50 4.26 -35.86
CA THR A 516 6.30 3.79 -37.24
C THR A 516 5.68 4.84 -38.16
N ASP A 517 4.90 5.77 -37.61
CA ASP A 517 4.16 6.77 -38.37
C ASP A 517 4.50 8.15 -37.80
N GLY A 518 5.57 8.75 -38.31
CA GLY A 518 6.14 10.02 -37.81
C GLY A 518 5.22 11.26 -37.95
N GLU A 519 3.96 11.09 -38.36
CA GLU A 519 3.04 12.19 -38.65
C GLU A 519 1.68 12.11 -37.92
N GLN A 520 1.30 10.97 -37.32
CA GLN A 520 0.07 10.88 -36.54
C GLN A 520 0.36 11.13 -35.05
N LEU A 521 0.27 12.40 -34.67
CA LEU A 521 0.21 12.81 -33.27
C LEU A 521 -1.19 12.47 -32.74
N ASP A 522 -1.25 11.59 -31.75
CA ASP A 522 -2.48 11.36 -31.00
C ASP A 522 -2.81 12.64 -30.20
N ASP A 523 -4.07 13.09 -30.22
CA ASP A 523 -4.48 14.39 -29.63
C ASP A 523 -4.49 14.35 -28.08
N GLY A 524 -4.35 13.16 -27.49
CA GLY A 524 -4.28 12.94 -26.05
C GLY A 524 -2.95 13.39 -25.43
N SER A 525 -2.86 14.64 -25.00
CA SER A 525 -1.79 15.06 -24.07
C SER A 525 -2.10 14.63 -22.64
N ARG A 526 -1.13 14.03 -21.94
CA ARG A 526 -1.28 13.59 -20.55
C ARG A 526 -0.20 14.18 -19.65
N ASP A 527 -0.58 14.59 -18.45
CA ASP A 527 0.37 15.07 -17.46
C ASP A 527 1.06 13.88 -16.75
N VAL A 528 2.39 13.94 -16.67
CA VAL A 528 3.26 12.94 -16.03
C VAL A 528 4.13 13.65 -15.01
N PHE A 529 4.39 12.97 -13.90
CA PHE A 529 5.15 13.51 -12.78
C PHE A 529 6.53 12.85 -12.69
N LEU A 530 7.58 13.65 -12.90
CA LEU A 530 8.98 13.20 -12.96
C LEU A 530 9.81 13.78 -11.79
N PRO A 531 10.82 13.05 -11.27
CA PRO A 531 11.71 13.54 -10.23
C PRO A 531 12.45 14.83 -10.61
N LEU A 532 12.39 15.85 -9.76
CA LEU A 532 13.10 17.12 -9.95
C LEU A 532 14.63 16.94 -9.96
N ASP A 533 15.16 15.96 -9.23
CA ASP A 533 16.59 15.70 -9.10
C ASP A 533 17.22 15.03 -10.33
N ARG A 534 16.42 14.54 -11.30
CA ARG A 534 16.86 13.89 -12.57
C ARG A 534 17.87 12.75 -12.41
N ARG A 535 17.83 12.03 -11.28
CA ARG A 535 18.73 10.90 -10.99
C ARG A 535 18.27 9.58 -11.60
N ASP A 536 17.08 9.58 -12.20
CA ASP A 536 16.42 8.46 -12.83
C ASP A 536 16.85 8.24 -14.30
N GLY A 537 17.76 9.07 -14.82
CA GLY A 537 18.24 8.98 -16.20
C GLY A 537 17.30 9.62 -17.22
N THR A 538 16.35 10.44 -16.78
CA THR A 538 15.48 11.23 -17.67
C THR A 538 16.28 12.23 -18.51
N ASN A 539 15.75 12.57 -19.70
CA ASN A 539 16.40 13.47 -20.63
C ASN A 539 16.56 14.88 -20.00
N PRO A 540 17.79 15.40 -19.85
CA PRO A 540 18.03 16.71 -19.24
C PRO A 540 17.47 17.90 -20.02
N ASP A 541 17.13 17.74 -21.29
CA ASP A 541 16.59 18.83 -22.11
C ASP A 541 15.11 19.13 -21.84
N ILE A 542 14.40 18.23 -21.14
CA ILE A 542 12.97 18.40 -20.82
C ILE A 542 12.80 19.42 -19.69
N LYS A 543 12.19 20.57 -19.99
CA LYS A 543 11.82 21.57 -18.97
C LYS A 543 10.65 21.04 -18.15
N MET A 544 10.84 20.97 -16.84
CA MET A 544 9.82 20.52 -15.89
C MET A 544 9.29 21.70 -15.10
N GLU A 545 7.98 21.71 -14.86
CA GLU A 545 7.39 22.64 -13.91
C GLU A 545 7.68 22.15 -12.48
N SER A 546 8.30 23.01 -11.68
CA SER A 546 8.84 22.67 -10.36
C SER A 546 7.76 22.27 -9.35
N SER A 547 6.55 22.81 -9.52
CA SER A 547 5.35 22.42 -8.77
C SER A 547 4.13 22.42 -9.69
N PRO A 548 3.12 21.55 -9.45
CA PRO A 548 1.88 21.57 -10.23
C PRO A 548 1.12 22.89 -10.09
N HIS A 549 1.24 23.53 -8.92
CA HIS A 549 0.66 24.83 -8.59
C HIS A 549 1.55 25.55 -7.56
N PRO A 550 1.59 26.89 -7.52
CA PRO A 550 2.29 27.62 -6.46
C PRO A 550 1.80 27.19 -5.07
N GLY A 551 2.74 26.76 -4.21
CA GLY A 551 2.43 26.32 -2.84
C GLY A 551 1.97 24.87 -2.69
N VAL A 552 1.94 24.07 -3.76
CA VAL A 552 1.57 22.64 -3.73
C VAL A 552 2.81 21.78 -4.04
N PHE A 553 3.17 20.88 -3.13
CA PHE A 553 4.34 20.00 -3.31
C PHE A 553 3.91 18.55 -3.42
N VAL A 554 4.50 17.84 -4.39
CA VAL A 554 4.27 16.41 -4.60
C VAL A 554 5.53 15.65 -4.25
N TYR A 555 5.43 14.69 -3.33
CA TYR A 555 6.55 13.89 -2.88
C TYR A 555 6.24 12.40 -2.99
N ARG A 556 7.12 11.66 -3.67
CA ARG A 556 7.00 10.21 -3.84
C ARG A 556 7.95 9.46 -2.91
N LEU A 557 7.38 8.53 -2.16
CA LEU A 557 8.11 7.52 -1.43
C LEU A 557 8.35 6.33 -2.37
N ASN A 558 9.60 6.16 -2.84
CA ASN A 558 9.95 5.12 -3.82
C ASN A 558 10.09 3.72 -3.18
N GLU A 559 10.20 3.65 -1.86
CA GLU A 559 10.30 2.42 -1.08
C GLU A 559 9.39 2.52 0.17
N GLY A 560 9.31 1.45 0.96
CA GLY A 560 8.50 1.43 2.18
C GLY A 560 8.91 2.52 3.18
N PHE A 561 7.94 3.14 3.85
CA PHE A 561 8.14 4.21 4.83
C PHE A 561 7.98 3.67 6.25
N ASN A 562 9.09 3.56 6.98
CA ASN A 562 9.16 2.91 8.30
C ASN A 562 10.16 3.62 9.23
N TYR A 563 10.35 3.10 10.44
CA TYR A 563 11.23 3.67 11.46
C TYR A 563 12.70 3.82 11.01
N THR A 564 13.16 3.04 10.03
CA THR A 564 14.56 3.06 9.59
C THR A 564 14.88 4.25 8.67
N ASN A 565 13.90 4.73 7.90
CA ASN A 565 14.08 5.81 6.91
C ASN A 565 13.21 7.04 7.18
N GLN A 566 12.26 7.00 8.12
CA GLN A 566 11.36 8.12 8.41
C GLN A 566 12.11 9.44 8.62
N ALA A 567 13.11 9.47 9.50
CA ALA A 567 13.83 10.70 9.82
C ALA A 567 14.45 11.35 8.56
N HIS A 568 15.00 10.53 7.66
CA HIS A 568 15.59 11.00 6.41
C HIS A 568 14.55 11.67 5.49
N HIS A 569 13.38 11.04 5.33
CA HIS A 569 12.32 11.60 4.49
C HIS A 569 11.69 12.85 5.11
N ILE A 570 11.44 12.87 6.41
CA ILE A 570 10.84 14.02 7.10
C ILE A 570 11.77 15.24 7.05
N GLU A 571 13.06 15.05 7.28
CA GLU A 571 14.06 16.13 7.21
C GLU A 571 14.21 16.69 5.78
N ARG A 572 14.12 15.82 4.77
CA ARG A 572 14.15 16.24 3.36
C ARG A 572 12.88 16.99 2.97
N LEU A 573 11.72 16.50 3.40
CA LEU A 573 10.43 17.14 3.20
C LEU A 573 10.40 18.54 3.82
N SER A 574 10.69 18.65 5.12
CA SER A 574 10.64 19.92 5.85
C SER A 574 11.62 20.93 5.26
N ARG A 575 12.90 20.55 5.06
CA ARG A 575 13.92 21.44 4.52
C ARG A 575 13.56 21.96 3.13
N HIS A 576 13.08 21.09 2.23
CA HIS A 576 12.77 21.50 0.87
C HIS A 576 11.55 22.39 0.82
N ILE A 577 10.46 22.02 1.50
CA ILE A 577 9.21 22.79 1.53
C ILE A 577 9.47 24.18 2.11
N VAL A 578 10.07 24.28 3.30
CA VAL A 578 10.36 25.57 3.97
C VAL A 578 11.33 26.42 3.14
N SER A 579 12.26 25.83 2.38
CA SER A 579 13.16 26.60 1.51
C SER A 579 12.48 27.19 0.25
N MET A 580 11.33 26.62 -0.14
CA MET A 580 10.59 26.99 -1.35
C MET A 580 9.29 27.75 -1.03
N THR A 581 8.96 27.94 0.25
CA THR A 581 7.77 28.68 0.70
C THR A 581 8.15 29.84 1.60
N ARG A 582 7.26 30.83 1.67
CA ARG A 582 7.36 31.90 2.67
C ARG A 582 6.59 31.53 3.94
N ALA A 583 7.08 32.05 5.07
CA ALA A 583 6.40 31.95 6.35
C ALA A 583 5.04 32.65 6.31
N GLY A 584 4.11 32.17 7.13
CA GLY A 584 2.79 32.74 7.30
C GLY A 584 2.80 34.06 8.09
N ALA A 585 1.72 34.84 8.00
CA ALA A 585 1.65 36.18 8.60
C ALA A 585 1.75 36.18 10.13
N GLU A 586 1.36 35.07 10.77
CA GLU A 586 1.43 34.92 12.22
C GLU A 586 2.85 34.55 12.69
N GLU A 587 3.53 33.66 11.95
CA GLU A 587 4.94 33.34 12.20
C GLU A 587 5.85 34.56 11.91
N GLU A 588 5.59 35.30 10.84
CA GLU A 588 6.27 36.59 10.55
C GLU A 588 6.04 37.61 11.68
N ARG A 589 4.80 37.74 12.17
CA ARG A 589 4.47 38.62 13.30
C ARG A 589 5.21 38.20 14.58
N GLN A 590 5.29 36.89 14.85
CA GLN A 590 5.95 36.36 16.02
C GLN A 590 7.47 36.55 15.94
N GLN A 591 8.09 36.29 14.79
CA GLN A 591 9.52 36.59 14.54
C GLN A 591 9.85 38.09 14.67
N HIS A 592 8.91 38.98 14.31
CA HIS A 592 9.06 40.43 14.50
C HIS A 592 8.86 40.90 15.95
N LEU A 593 8.17 40.11 16.78
CA LEU A 593 7.91 40.40 18.21
C LEU A 593 8.90 39.71 19.16
N GLU A 594 9.59 38.66 18.70
CA GLU A 594 10.57 37.91 19.48
C GLU A 594 11.80 38.77 19.84
N ARG A 595 12.16 38.78 21.12
CA ARG A 595 13.41 39.40 21.58
C ARG A 595 14.59 38.55 21.13
N ASP A 596 15.75 39.16 20.86
CA ASP A 596 16.98 38.43 20.52
C ASP A 596 17.38 37.37 21.57
N SER A 597 16.91 37.49 22.81
CA SER A 597 17.09 36.50 23.88
C SER A 597 16.24 35.24 23.74
N ASP A 598 15.10 35.35 23.06
CA ASP A 598 14.07 34.29 22.99
C ASP A 598 14.21 33.48 21.69
N ARG A 599 15.09 33.93 20.78
CA ARG A 599 15.48 33.20 19.58
C ARG A 599 16.18 31.88 19.96
N LEU A 600 15.83 30.80 19.26
CA LEU A 600 16.50 29.53 19.46
C LEU A 600 17.99 29.62 19.04
N TRP A 601 18.87 28.96 19.78
CA TRP A 601 20.32 28.95 19.54
C TRP A 601 20.75 28.47 18.14
N ASN A 602 19.87 27.76 17.44
CA ASN A 602 20.07 27.22 16.09
C ASN A 602 19.41 28.05 14.99
N ASP A 603 18.70 29.13 15.33
CA ASP A 603 18.23 30.12 14.35
C ASP A 603 19.38 31.11 14.10
N PRO A 604 19.97 31.13 12.89
CA PRO A 604 21.10 32.01 12.57
C PRO A 604 20.75 33.50 12.61
N GLY A 605 19.46 33.86 12.70
CA GLY A 605 18.99 35.24 12.73
C GLY A 605 19.27 36.03 11.43
N PRO A 606 18.70 37.24 11.29
CA PRO A 606 18.99 38.09 10.15
C PRO A 606 20.45 38.55 10.22
N SER A 607 21.26 38.07 9.27
CA SER A 607 22.66 38.49 9.12
C SER A 607 22.77 40.01 9.01
N SER A 608 23.62 40.62 9.85
CA SER A 608 23.95 42.05 9.79
C SER A 608 24.59 42.41 8.44
N SER A 609 23.99 43.36 7.73
CA SER A 609 24.34 43.92 6.40
C SER A 609 23.65 43.28 5.18
N SER A 610 23.40 44.12 4.16
CA SER A 610 23.06 43.88 2.73
C SER A 610 22.32 42.58 2.36
N THR A 611 22.90 41.43 2.67
CA THR A 611 22.36 40.08 2.52
C THR A 611 20.97 39.91 3.16
N SER A 612 20.71 40.50 4.33
CA SER A 612 19.39 40.41 4.98
C SER A 612 18.28 41.02 4.13
N LYS A 613 18.50 42.20 3.52
CA LYS A 613 17.51 42.82 2.61
C LYS A 613 17.21 41.95 1.38
N MET A 614 18.23 41.31 0.81
CA MET A 614 18.07 40.46 -0.37
C MET A 614 17.38 39.12 -0.04
N THR A 615 17.64 38.55 1.14
CA THR A 615 16.95 37.36 1.65
C THR A 615 15.48 37.65 1.98
N THR A 616 15.18 38.79 2.61
CA THR A 616 13.79 39.20 2.89
C THR A 616 13.00 39.44 1.60
N VAL A 617 13.60 40.09 0.59
CA VAL A 617 12.96 40.26 -0.73
C VAL A 617 12.70 38.90 -1.39
N ARG A 618 13.67 37.97 -1.33
CA ARG A 618 13.49 36.61 -1.86
C ARG A 618 12.39 35.85 -1.13
N GLN A 619 12.32 35.92 0.20
CA GLN A 619 11.24 35.30 0.98
C GLN A 619 9.88 35.89 0.63
N GLN A 620 9.77 37.19 0.41
CA GLN A 620 8.51 37.83 0.02
C GLN A 620 8.01 37.36 -1.36
N THR A 621 8.92 36.98 -2.27
CA THR A 621 8.57 36.44 -3.61
C THR A 621 8.17 34.96 -3.63
N LEU A 622 8.42 34.21 -2.55
CA LEU A 622 8.06 32.79 -2.50
C LEU A 622 6.55 32.59 -2.27
N PRO A 623 5.93 31.56 -2.84
CA PRO A 623 4.53 31.25 -2.59
C PRO A 623 4.31 30.81 -1.13
N ARG A 624 3.08 30.98 -0.61
CA ARG A 624 2.67 30.38 0.66
C ARG A 624 2.47 28.87 0.49
N LEU A 625 2.77 28.11 1.54
CA LEU A 625 2.46 26.68 1.59
C LEU A 625 0.95 26.47 1.66
N ARG A 626 0.40 25.67 0.74
CA ARG A 626 -1.04 25.35 0.70
C ARG A 626 -1.30 23.86 0.92
N ALA A 627 -0.63 23.01 0.17
CA ALA A 627 -0.89 21.57 0.19
C ALA A 627 0.37 20.72 0.02
N VAL A 628 0.36 19.55 0.64
CA VAL A 628 1.37 18.50 0.46
C VAL A 628 0.68 17.23 -0.02
N VAL A 629 1.09 16.74 -1.18
CA VAL A 629 0.63 15.49 -1.77
C VAL A 629 1.70 14.42 -1.59
N LEU A 630 1.38 13.35 -0.87
CA LEU A 630 2.26 12.20 -0.71
C LEU A 630 1.80 11.06 -1.63
N ASP A 631 2.68 10.64 -2.53
CA ASP A 631 2.52 9.43 -3.34
C ASP A 631 3.08 8.22 -2.57
N LEU A 632 2.17 7.37 -2.09
CA LEU A 632 2.44 6.21 -1.23
C LEU A 632 2.38 4.88 -2.02
N ALA A 633 2.48 4.91 -3.36
CA ALA A 633 2.37 3.72 -4.19
C ALA A 633 3.32 2.57 -3.81
N ALA A 634 4.53 2.87 -3.33
CA ALA A 634 5.50 1.87 -2.88
C ALA A 634 5.37 1.50 -1.39
N VAL A 635 4.50 2.19 -0.63
CA VAL A 635 4.37 2.02 0.81
C VAL A 635 3.28 1.01 1.13
N ASN A 636 3.71 -0.21 1.42
CA ASN A 636 2.78 -1.28 1.81
C ASN A 636 2.33 -1.17 3.28
N HIS A 637 3.27 -0.90 4.19
CA HIS A 637 3.02 -0.87 5.63
C HIS A 637 3.70 0.35 6.24
N VAL A 638 3.06 0.93 7.25
CA VAL A 638 3.60 1.99 8.11
C VAL A 638 3.65 1.50 9.55
N ASP A 639 4.51 2.11 10.34
CA ASP A 639 4.67 1.86 11.76
C ASP A 639 4.42 3.12 12.60
N VAL A 640 4.42 2.98 13.91
CA VAL A 640 4.12 4.09 14.83
C VAL A 640 5.12 5.25 14.66
N THR A 641 6.41 4.95 14.51
CA THR A 641 7.45 5.97 14.35
C THR A 641 7.32 6.75 13.03
N SER A 642 7.01 6.06 11.94
CA SER A 642 6.77 6.69 10.63
C SER A 642 5.56 7.62 10.66
N VAL A 643 4.46 7.17 11.25
CA VAL A 643 3.23 7.98 11.40
C VAL A 643 3.43 9.16 12.35
N GLN A 644 4.08 8.96 13.49
CA GLN A 644 4.42 10.06 14.41
C GLN A 644 5.29 11.11 13.72
N GLY A 645 6.27 10.68 12.94
CA GLY A 645 7.11 11.57 12.14
C GLY A 645 6.33 12.46 11.16
N LEU A 646 5.25 11.93 10.57
CA LEU A 646 4.33 12.72 9.74
C LEU A 646 3.48 13.68 10.56
N MET A 647 3.02 13.29 11.75
CA MET A 647 2.27 14.18 12.65
C MET A 647 3.13 15.37 13.10
N ASP A 648 4.39 15.12 13.43
CA ASP A 648 5.35 16.16 13.82
C ASP A 648 5.64 17.09 12.64
N LEU A 649 5.82 16.54 11.43
CA LEU A 649 6.00 17.32 10.21
C LEU A 649 4.77 18.19 9.90
N ARG A 650 3.55 17.63 10.01
CA ARG A 650 2.30 18.39 9.87
C ARG A 650 2.26 19.55 10.84
N SER A 651 2.56 19.31 12.12
CA SER A 651 2.53 20.33 13.16
C SER A 651 3.61 21.41 12.95
N CYS A 652 4.74 21.05 12.33
CA CYS A 652 5.77 22.01 11.92
C CYS A 652 5.33 22.86 10.74
N LEU A 653 4.78 22.24 9.68
CA LEU A 653 4.34 22.93 8.48
C LEU A 653 3.07 23.76 8.70
N ASP A 654 2.16 23.33 9.57
CA ASP A 654 0.97 24.09 9.96
C ASP A 654 1.36 25.37 10.72
N ARG A 655 2.39 25.31 11.58
CA ARG A 655 2.95 26.52 12.21
C ARG A 655 3.60 27.44 11.19
N HIS A 656 4.29 26.88 10.21
CA HIS A 656 4.92 27.65 9.15
C HIS A 656 3.91 28.35 8.21
N ALA A 657 2.74 27.75 7.99
CA ALA A 657 1.70 28.27 7.10
C ALA A 657 0.69 29.22 7.79
N ALA A 658 0.73 29.36 9.12
CA ALA A 658 -0.27 30.08 9.91
C ALA A 658 -0.54 31.53 9.42
N PRO A 659 -1.82 31.95 9.29
CA PRO A 659 -3.03 31.38 9.88
C PRO A 659 -3.65 30.21 9.10
N ASP A 660 -3.20 29.96 7.87
CA ASP A 660 -3.74 28.88 7.03
C ASP A 660 -3.16 27.53 7.48
N LYS A 661 -3.97 26.46 7.41
CA LYS A 661 -3.51 25.08 7.67
C LYS A 661 -3.15 24.38 6.37
N VAL A 662 -2.13 23.53 6.41
CA VAL A 662 -1.66 22.80 5.23
C VAL A 662 -2.59 21.61 4.97
N SER A 663 -3.10 21.49 3.75
CA SER A 663 -3.89 20.31 3.37
C SER A 663 -2.97 19.13 2.99
N TRP A 664 -3.28 17.94 3.50
CA TRP A 664 -2.50 16.71 3.26
C TRP A 664 -3.29 15.73 2.42
N HIS A 665 -2.82 15.46 1.21
CA HIS A 665 -3.45 14.53 0.27
C HIS A 665 -2.58 13.28 0.12
N LEU A 666 -3.19 12.11 0.22
CA LEU A 666 -2.49 10.82 0.18
C LEU A 666 -2.96 10.05 -1.06
N ALA A 667 -2.05 9.76 -1.99
CA ALA A 667 -2.36 9.02 -3.21
C ALA A 667 -1.82 7.58 -3.14
N ASN A 668 -2.48 6.65 -3.84
CA ASN A 668 -2.05 5.26 -4.02
C ASN A 668 -1.88 4.46 -2.70
N VAL A 669 -2.76 4.68 -1.70
CA VAL A 669 -2.73 3.91 -0.44
C VAL A 669 -3.56 2.64 -0.57
N HIS A 670 -2.91 1.52 -0.90
CA HIS A 670 -3.60 0.26 -1.15
C HIS A 670 -3.92 -0.56 0.12
N ASN A 671 -3.10 -0.49 1.17
CA ASN A 671 -3.30 -1.30 2.38
C ASN A 671 -4.30 -0.68 3.36
N ARG A 672 -5.36 -1.43 3.73
CA ARG A 672 -6.40 -1.03 4.70
C ARG A 672 -5.82 -0.66 6.07
N TRP A 673 -4.82 -1.41 6.56
CA TRP A 673 -4.18 -1.13 7.85
C TRP A 673 -3.37 0.18 7.83
N THR A 674 -2.67 0.45 6.73
CA THR A 674 -1.94 1.71 6.53
C THR A 674 -2.91 2.89 6.46
N ARG A 675 -4.03 2.74 5.74
CA ARG A 675 -5.08 3.75 5.68
C ARG A 675 -5.67 4.02 7.07
N ARG A 676 -5.99 2.98 7.84
CA ARG A 676 -6.46 3.10 9.23
C ARG A 676 -5.45 3.86 10.11
N ALA A 677 -4.17 3.50 10.05
CA ALA A 677 -3.13 4.15 10.84
C ALA A 677 -2.99 5.65 10.52
N LEU A 678 -3.02 6.01 9.24
CA LEU A 678 -2.97 7.40 8.79
C LEU A 678 -4.24 8.17 9.18
N THR A 679 -5.42 7.56 9.05
CA THR A 679 -6.69 8.15 9.50
C THR A 679 -6.70 8.40 11.01
N ALA A 680 -6.21 7.44 11.81
CA ALA A 680 -6.10 7.60 13.26
C ALA A 680 -5.15 8.75 13.67
N ALA A 681 -4.13 9.02 12.86
CA ALA A 681 -3.25 10.18 13.03
C ALA A 681 -3.85 11.52 12.54
N GLY A 682 -5.08 11.49 12.02
CA GLY A 682 -5.80 12.66 11.49
C GLY A 682 -5.39 13.06 10.08
N PHE A 683 -4.82 12.14 9.29
CA PHE A 683 -4.70 12.30 7.84
C PHE A 683 -5.97 11.76 7.16
N GLY A 684 -6.22 12.10 5.89
CA GLY A 684 -7.38 11.57 5.18
C GLY A 684 -8.71 12.30 5.42
N ARG A 685 -8.78 13.13 6.46
CA ARG A 685 -9.91 13.99 6.80
C ARG A 685 -9.46 15.46 6.86
N PRO A 686 -10.29 16.41 6.44
CA PRO A 686 -9.99 17.83 6.62
C PRO A 686 -9.83 18.20 8.10
N HIS A 687 -9.01 19.23 8.37
CA HIS A 687 -8.88 19.79 9.72
C HIS A 687 -10.12 20.63 10.08
N GLY A 688 -10.82 20.24 11.14
CA GLY A 688 -12.03 20.93 11.62
C GLY A 688 -13.25 20.64 10.75
N LYS A 689 -14.28 21.50 10.81
CA LYS A 689 -15.44 21.41 9.89
C LYS A 689 -15.11 21.84 8.45
N ALA A 690 -13.84 22.07 8.09
CA ALA A 690 -13.46 22.59 6.79
C ALA A 690 -13.83 21.62 5.65
N VAL A 691 -14.60 22.10 4.66
CA VAL A 691 -14.97 21.30 3.49
C VAL A 691 -13.77 21.02 2.60
N THR A 692 -13.50 19.74 2.35
CA THR A 692 -12.78 19.31 1.15
C THR A 692 -13.74 18.62 0.20
N VAL A 693 -13.68 18.96 -1.08
CA VAL A 693 -14.32 18.16 -2.13
C VAL A 693 -13.44 16.95 -2.40
N SER A 694 -13.99 15.78 -2.10
CA SER A 694 -13.39 14.51 -2.53
C SER A 694 -13.82 14.19 -3.94
N TYR A 695 -12.87 13.70 -4.72
CA TYR A 695 -13.15 13.00 -5.97
C TYR A 695 -13.32 11.54 -5.62
N TYR A 696 -14.36 10.92 -6.19
CA TYR A 696 -14.56 9.48 -6.07
C TYR A 696 -14.57 8.92 -7.47
N ASP A 697 -13.64 8.02 -7.74
CA ASP A 697 -13.70 7.20 -8.93
C ASP A 697 -14.84 6.19 -8.76
N ALA A 698 -15.66 6.05 -9.79
CA ALA A 698 -16.75 5.08 -9.82
C ALA A 698 -16.46 4.04 -10.91
N ALA A 699 -16.72 2.78 -10.59
CA ALA A 699 -16.62 1.66 -11.51
C ALA A 699 -18.00 1.02 -11.70
N GLU A 700 -18.20 0.39 -12.85
CA GLU A 700 -19.41 -0.39 -13.12
C GLU A 700 -19.43 -1.66 -12.25
N THR A 701 -20.53 -1.87 -11.53
CA THR A 701 -20.82 -3.06 -10.76
C THR A 701 -21.78 -3.96 -11.56
N GLN A 702 -21.37 -5.21 -11.75
CA GLN A 702 -22.28 -6.25 -12.24
C GLN A 702 -23.12 -6.73 -11.08
N ALA A 703 -24.43 -6.48 -11.14
CA ALA A 703 -25.37 -7.10 -10.23
C ALA A 703 -25.45 -8.60 -10.57
N TYR A 704 -24.83 -9.45 -9.76
CA TYR A 704 -25.17 -10.87 -9.77
C TYR A 704 -26.59 -11.00 -9.21
N SER A 705 -27.55 -11.35 -10.06
CA SER A 705 -28.87 -11.78 -9.59
C SER A 705 -28.66 -13.04 -8.76
N ASP A 706 -29.05 -13.01 -7.48
CA ASP A 706 -28.92 -14.11 -6.53
C ASP A 706 -29.91 -15.26 -6.80
N ASP A 707 -30.40 -15.37 -8.03
CA ASP A 707 -31.17 -16.52 -8.49
C ASP A 707 -30.21 -17.70 -8.67
N THR A 708 -30.05 -18.47 -7.60
CA THR A 708 -29.53 -19.84 -7.69
C THR A 708 -30.25 -20.58 -8.83
N PRO A 709 -29.56 -21.04 -9.89
CA PRO A 709 -30.20 -21.88 -10.87
C PRO A 709 -30.44 -23.23 -10.18
N THR A 710 -31.70 -23.53 -9.87
CA THR A 710 -32.09 -24.91 -9.58
C THR A 710 -31.69 -25.75 -10.79
N PRO A 711 -30.96 -26.87 -10.62
CA PRO A 711 -30.58 -27.70 -11.75
C PRO A 711 -31.81 -28.42 -12.26
N THR A 712 -32.53 -27.82 -13.21
CA THR A 712 -33.50 -28.54 -14.02
C THR A 712 -32.74 -29.50 -14.94
N ARG A 713 -33.21 -30.75 -14.94
CA ARG A 713 -32.66 -31.82 -15.79
C ARG A 713 -32.68 -31.39 -17.26
N PRO A 714 -31.70 -31.80 -18.06
CA PRO A 714 -31.72 -31.55 -19.49
C PRO A 714 -32.72 -32.52 -20.13
N ASP A 715 -33.89 -32.01 -20.52
CA ASP A 715 -34.73 -32.67 -21.51
C ASP A 715 -34.39 -32.10 -22.88
N GLU A 716 -34.08 -33.00 -23.81
CA GLU A 716 -33.75 -32.73 -25.20
C GLU A 716 -34.96 -32.18 -25.98
N GLU A 717 -34.66 -31.47 -27.07
CA GLU A 717 -35.53 -31.03 -28.16
C GLU A 717 -36.34 -29.73 -27.95
N THR A 718 -35.81 -28.61 -28.46
CA THR A 718 -36.36 -27.90 -29.64
C THR A 718 -35.78 -26.48 -29.79
N GLY A 719 -35.53 -26.09 -31.05
CA GLY A 719 -35.81 -24.74 -31.56
C GLY A 719 -34.86 -23.59 -31.22
N TRP A 720 -34.24 -23.03 -32.26
CA TRP A 720 -33.65 -21.70 -32.23
C TRP A 720 -34.67 -20.65 -31.75
N GLY A 721 -34.44 -20.09 -30.57
CA GLY A 721 -35.17 -18.94 -30.04
C GLY A 721 -34.18 -17.85 -29.63
N SER A 722 -34.34 -16.66 -30.19
CA SER A 722 -33.53 -15.48 -29.88
C SER A 722 -33.58 -15.17 -28.38
N THR A 723 -32.45 -15.26 -27.71
CA THR A 723 -32.27 -14.65 -26.39
C THR A 723 -32.14 -13.14 -26.62
N THR A 724 -33.22 -12.41 -26.38
CA THR A 724 -33.13 -10.97 -26.16
C THR A 724 -32.22 -10.73 -24.95
N PRO A 725 -31.19 -9.86 -25.03
CA PRO A 725 -30.42 -9.52 -23.86
C PRO A 725 -31.34 -8.81 -22.88
N VAL A 726 -31.52 -9.40 -21.69
CA VAL A 726 -32.07 -8.67 -20.55
C VAL A 726 -31.17 -7.46 -20.37
N SER A 727 -31.75 -6.27 -20.35
CA SER A 727 -31.04 -5.01 -20.11
C SER A 727 -30.42 -5.06 -18.70
N GLU A 728 -29.19 -5.55 -18.58
CA GLU A 728 -28.36 -5.42 -17.39
C GLU A 728 -28.20 -3.92 -17.10
N GLN A 729 -28.91 -3.42 -16.09
CA GLN A 729 -28.68 -2.08 -15.57
C GLN A 729 -27.32 -2.08 -14.86
N SER A 730 -26.26 -1.75 -15.60
CA SER A 730 -24.93 -1.48 -15.03
C SER A 730 -25.07 -0.35 -14.01
N ARG A 731 -24.85 -0.66 -12.73
CA ARG A 731 -24.85 0.33 -11.65
C ARG A 731 -23.42 0.84 -11.48
N LEU A 732 -23.23 2.13 -11.22
CA LEU A 732 -21.92 2.66 -10.88
C LEU A 732 -21.76 2.63 -9.36
N ALA A 733 -20.60 2.21 -8.85
CA ALA A 733 -20.28 2.29 -7.43
C ALA A 733 -18.90 2.92 -7.22
N THR A 734 -18.71 3.66 -6.14
CA THR A 734 -17.42 4.27 -5.81
C THR A 734 -16.37 3.21 -5.50
N VAL A 735 -15.19 3.31 -6.11
CA VAL A 735 -14.06 2.38 -5.94
C VAL A 735 -13.38 2.56 -4.58
N CYS A 736 -13.32 3.81 -4.09
CA CYS A 736 -12.73 4.15 -2.80
C CYS A 736 -13.78 4.67 -1.83
N ALA A 737 -13.49 4.54 -0.54
CA ALA A 737 -14.41 4.87 0.53
C ALA A 737 -14.69 6.38 0.61
N VAL A 738 -15.97 6.72 0.80
CA VAL A 738 -16.44 8.11 0.80
C VAL A 738 -16.08 8.86 2.08
N ASP A 739 -15.90 8.15 3.20
CA ASP A 739 -15.60 8.69 4.54
C ASP A 739 -14.20 9.32 4.70
N ARG A 740 -13.36 9.18 3.67
CA ARG A 740 -11.92 9.48 3.68
C ARG A 740 -11.50 10.33 2.47
N PRO A 741 -11.96 11.59 2.39
CA PRO A 741 -11.94 12.39 1.16
C PRO A 741 -10.55 12.83 0.66
N LEU A 742 -9.52 12.72 1.50
CA LEU A 742 -8.15 13.08 1.16
C LEU A 742 -7.28 11.88 0.76
N PHE A 743 -7.87 10.68 0.70
CA PHE A 743 -7.25 9.50 0.12
C PHE A 743 -7.69 9.36 -1.34
N HIS A 744 -6.72 9.43 -2.24
CA HIS A 744 -6.94 9.41 -3.69
C HIS A 744 -6.46 8.09 -4.26
N LEU A 745 -7.20 7.56 -5.25
CA LEU A 745 -6.79 6.37 -5.98
C LEU A 745 -5.55 6.68 -6.81
N GLU A 746 -5.59 7.74 -7.61
CA GLU A 746 -4.45 8.19 -8.42
C GLU A 746 -3.83 9.50 -7.92
N LEU A 747 -2.56 9.72 -8.30
CA LEU A 747 -1.85 10.97 -8.03
C LEU A 747 -2.48 12.17 -8.74
N ARG A 748 -3.11 11.96 -9.90
CA ARG A 748 -3.75 13.03 -10.68
C ARG A 748 -4.94 13.62 -9.95
N ASP A 749 -5.75 12.77 -9.32
CA ASP A 749 -6.93 13.21 -8.57
C ASP A 749 -6.53 13.93 -7.28
N ALA A 750 -5.45 13.47 -6.63
CA ALA A 750 -4.85 14.18 -5.52
C ALA A 750 -4.41 15.60 -5.92
N ILE A 751 -3.79 15.75 -7.09
CA ILE A 751 -3.34 17.07 -7.56
C ILE A 751 -4.53 17.92 -8.02
N LEU A 752 -5.46 17.35 -8.77
CA LEU A 752 -6.66 18.05 -9.22
C LEU A 752 -7.49 18.56 -8.03
N SER A 753 -7.65 17.74 -6.99
CA SER A 753 -8.32 18.16 -5.75
C SER A 753 -7.59 19.28 -5.01
N THR A 754 -6.24 19.24 -4.92
CA THR A 754 -5.47 20.35 -4.35
C THR A 754 -5.58 21.64 -5.16
N THR A 755 -5.56 21.56 -6.49
CA THR A 755 -5.65 22.75 -7.34
C THR A 755 -7.02 23.42 -7.24
N LEU A 756 -8.10 22.63 -7.30
CA LEU A 756 -9.47 23.17 -7.28
C LEU A 756 -9.88 23.69 -5.90
N SER A 757 -9.46 23.03 -4.82
CA SER A 757 -9.67 23.55 -3.46
C SER A 757 -8.99 24.90 -3.22
N SER A 758 -7.89 25.19 -3.94
CA SER A 758 -7.12 26.43 -3.79
C SER A 758 -7.66 27.64 -4.56
N LEU A 759 -8.65 27.46 -5.44
CA LEU A 759 -9.21 28.56 -6.24
C LEU A 759 -10.23 29.41 -5.44
N PRO A 760 -10.28 30.74 -5.66
CA PRO A 760 -11.33 31.59 -5.12
C PRO A 760 -12.68 31.31 -5.80
N ALA A 761 -13.78 31.60 -5.11
CA ALA A 761 -15.15 31.36 -5.59
C ALA A 761 -15.43 32.03 -6.94
N ARG A 762 -14.86 33.22 -7.17
CA ARG A 762 -14.95 33.94 -8.44
C ARG A 762 -14.35 33.15 -9.60
N ASP A 763 -13.15 32.60 -9.41
CA ASP A 763 -12.46 31.83 -10.45
C ASP A 763 -13.15 30.48 -10.67
N LEU A 764 -13.63 29.84 -9.61
CA LEU A 764 -14.45 28.61 -9.68
C LEU A 764 -15.75 28.81 -10.45
N ALA A 765 -16.43 29.94 -10.23
CA ALA A 765 -17.65 30.29 -10.95
C ALA A 765 -17.37 30.47 -12.45
N SER A 766 -16.22 31.06 -12.82
CA SER A 766 -15.81 31.20 -14.22
C SER A 766 -15.37 29.88 -14.87
N ALA A 767 -14.71 28.99 -14.13
CA ALA A 767 -14.24 27.68 -14.60
C ALA A 767 -15.38 26.69 -14.90
N ARG A 768 -16.59 26.98 -14.44
CA ARG A 768 -17.82 26.22 -14.71
C ARG A 768 -18.07 26.02 -16.21
N ALA A 769 -17.74 27.01 -17.04
CA ALA A 769 -18.02 27.00 -18.48
C ALA A 769 -17.16 26.01 -19.30
N VAL A 770 -16.14 25.39 -18.68
CA VAL A 770 -15.13 24.58 -19.40
C VAL A 770 -15.61 23.15 -19.68
N SER A 771 -16.40 22.53 -18.79
CA SER A 771 -16.88 21.16 -18.94
C SER A 771 -18.00 20.84 -17.94
N ARG A 772 -18.95 19.98 -18.33
CA ARG A 772 -20.02 19.47 -17.44
C ARG A 772 -19.48 18.83 -16.15
N ARG A 773 -18.30 18.19 -16.19
CA ARG A 773 -17.65 17.61 -14.99
C ARG A 773 -17.11 18.68 -14.05
N PHE A 774 -16.51 19.74 -14.59
CA PHE A 774 -16.05 20.90 -13.83
C PHE A 774 -17.22 21.70 -13.27
N GLU A 775 -18.31 21.81 -14.01
CA GLU A 775 -19.53 22.51 -13.61
C GLU A 775 -20.18 21.89 -12.38
N ALA A 776 -20.43 20.59 -12.39
CA ALA A 776 -20.99 19.89 -11.24
C ALA A 776 -20.07 19.99 -10.00
N CYS A 777 -18.75 19.98 -10.23
CA CYS A 777 -17.75 20.07 -9.18
C CYS A 777 -17.67 21.47 -8.54
N ALA A 778 -17.51 22.51 -9.37
CA ALA A 778 -17.49 23.90 -8.93
C ALA A 778 -18.78 24.25 -8.19
N THR A 779 -19.93 23.78 -8.71
CA THR A 779 -21.24 23.94 -8.07
C THR A 779 -21.29 23.34 -6.66
N ARG A 780 -20.87 22.08 -6.49
CA ARG A 780 -20.87 21.40 -5.17
C ARG A 780 -19.89 22.05 -4.20
N LEU A 781 -18.73 22.48 -4.68
CA LEU A 781 -17.70 23.13 -3.87
C LEU A 781 -18.18 24.51 -3.38
N LEU A 782 -18.77 25.30 -4.26
CA LEU A 782 -19.37 26.59 -3.92
C LEU A 782 -20.54 26.41 -2.95
N HIS A 783 -21.48 25.49 -3.21
CA HIS A 783 -22.64 25.26 -2.35
C HIS A 783 -22.23 24.87 -0.92
N ARG A 784 -21.24 23.98 -0.77
CA ARG A 784 -20.71 23.60 0.55
C ARG A 784 -19.94 24.74 1.24
N ARG A 785 -19.22 25.58 0.51
CA ARG A 785 -18.59 26.79 1.08
C ARG A 785 -19.66 27.73 1.65
N LEU A 786 -20.79 27.88 0.97
CA LEU A 786 -21.88 28.75 1.42
C LEU A 786 -22.55 28.22 2.69
N SER A 787 -22.91 26.93 2.69
CA SER A 787 -23.62 26.33 3.84
C SER A 787 -22.79 26.33 5.12
N GLN A 788 -21.46 26.24 5.03
CA GLN A 788 -20.59 26.31 6.21
C GLN A 788 -20.12 27.72 6.55
N GLY A 789 -19.96 28.58 5.54
CA GLY A 789 -19.47 29.95 5.70
C GLY A 789 -20.42 30.80 6.51
N TRP A 790 -21.73 30.60 6.34
CA TRP A 790 -22.75 31.38 7.04
C TRP A 790 -22.88 30.98 8.53
N ASP A 791 -22.94 29.68 8.84
CA ASP A 791 -23.11 29.18 10.21
C ASP A 791 -21.86 29.27 11.09
N SER A 792 -20.65 29.30 10.50
CA SER A 792 -19.39 29.32 11.26
C SER A 792 -18.91 30.73 11.64
N GLN A 793 -19.52 31.78 11.09
CA GLN A 793 -19.07 33.16 11.25
C GLN A 793 -20.08 33.99 12.03
N ALA A 794 -19.95 33.99 13.35
CA ALA A 794 -20.77 34.77 14.29
C ALA A 794 -20.67 36.32 14.13
N GLY A 795 -20.13 36.83 13.02
CA GLY A 795 -19.87 38.26 12.79
C GLY A 795 -20.24 38.79 11.39
N SER A 796 -20.80 37.98 10.50
CA SER A 796 -21.24 38.44 9.17
C SER A 796 -22.74 38.76 9.20
N LYS A 797 -23.13 40.01 8.88
CA LYS A 797 -24.53 40.45 8.79
C LYS A 797 -24.82 40.96 7.38
N LEU A 798 -25.93 40.53 6.80
CA LEU A 798 -26.47 41.11 5.56
C LEU A 798 -27.42 42.25 5.92
N LEU A 799 -27.20 43.40 5.29
CA LEU A 799 -28.02 44.60 5.41
C LEU A 799 -28.73 44.87 4.08
N LEU A 800 -30.02 45.15 4.15
CA LEU A 800 -30.85 45.58 3.03
C LEU A 800 -31.23 47.04 3.23
N ASP A 801 -30.89 47.89 2.27
CA ASP A 801 -31.34 49.26 2.19
C ASP A 801 -32.38 49.35 1.08
N CYS A 802 -33.61 49.72 1.40
CA CYS A 802 -34.68 49.87 0.42
C CYS A 802 -35.53 51.07 0.78
N PHE A 803 -35.59 52.06 -0.12
CA PHE A 803 -36.23 53.34 0.15
C PHE A 803 -36.83 53.94 -1.12
N HIS A 804 -37.90 54.74 -0.94
CA HIS A 804 -38.39 55.60 -2.00
C HIS A 804 -37.41 56.76 -2.24
N PRO A 805 -37.13 57.17 -3.49
CA PRO A 805 -36.11 58.20 -3.80
C PRO A 805 -36.23 59.51 -2.99
N SER A 806 -37.44 59.89 -2.57
CA SER A 806 -37.71 61.09 -1.76
C SER A 806 -37.45 60.93 -0.25
N GLU A 807 -37.30 59.70 0.26
CA GLU A 807 -37.29 59.38 1.71
C GLU A 807 -35.95 58.81 2.23
N ARG A 808 -34.86 58.89 1.45
CA ARG A 808 -33.55 58.29 1.80
C ARG A 808 -33.00 58.68 3.18
N VAL A 809 -33.35 59.87 3.68
CA VAL A 809 -32.80 60.40 4.94
C VAL A 809 -33.56 59.87 6.17
N SER A 810 -34.82 59.46 6.01
CA SER A 810 -35.69 58.99 7.10
C SER A 810 -35.73 57.47 7.26
N THR A 811 -35.40 56.72 6.20
CA THR A 811 -35.48 55.24 6.17
C THR A 811 -34.24 54.59 6.79
N PRO A 812 -34.38 53.67 7.77
CA PRO A 812 -33.25 52.92 8.34
C PRO A 812 -32.90 51.66 7.52
N TYR A 813 -31.64 51.23 7.58
CA TYR A 813 -31.20 49.94 7.03
C TYR A 813 -31.92 48.78 7.74
N LEU A 814 -32.40 47.81 6.96
CA LEU A 814 -33.00 46.60 7.46
C LEU A 814 -31.92 45.54 7.72
N SER A 815 -32.01 44.87 8.87
CA SER A 815 -31.17 43.72 9.14
C SER A 815 -31.83 42.47 8.58
N CYS A 816 -31.05 41.58 7.98
CA CYS A 816 -31.57 40.35 7.38
C CYS A 816 -31.15 39.13 8.21
N SER A 817 -32.11 38.32 8.65
CA SER A 817 -31.85 37.01 9.26
C SER A 817 -31.91 35.92 8.19
N PHE A 818 -30.95 35.01 8.19
CA PHE A 818 -30.92 33.91 7.22
C PHE A 818 -31.95 32.84 7.57
N ARG A 819 -32.74 32.43 6.57
CA ARG A 819 -33.78 31.40 6.70
C ARG A 819 -33.36 30.04 6.10
N GLY A 820 -32.52 30.05 5.06
CA GLY A 820 -32.07 28.83 4.39
C GLY A 820 -31.74 29.05 2.91
N THR A 821 -31.50 27.96 2.16
CA THR A 821 -31.25 27.98 0.71
C THR A 821 -32.29 27.15 -0.03
N ARG A 822 -32.83 27.66 -1.15
CA ARG A 822 -33.85 26.97 -1.97
C ARG A 822 -33.63 27.13 -3.47
N THR A 823 -34.24 26.25 -4.27
CA THR A 823 -34.28 26.33 -5.74
C THR A 823 -35.63 26.85 -6.22
N LEU A 824 -35.63 27.82 -7.15
CA LEU A 824 -36.85 28.46 -7.66
C LEU A 824 -37.79 27.51 -8.43
N GLU A 825 -37.26 26.43 -9.02
CA GLU A 825 -38.04 25.54 -9.90
C GLU A 825 -38.86 24.48 -9.16
N THR A 826 -38.58 24.20 -7.88
CA THR A 826 -39.19 23.05 -7.17
C THR A 826 -39.63 23.32 -5.74
N GLY A 827 -39.36 24.48 -5.15
CA GLY A 827 -39.74 24.79 -3.74
C GLY A 827 -39.02 23.96 -2.66
N GLU A 828 -38.42 22.82 -3.03
CA GLU A 828 -37.71 21.90 -2.15
C GLU A 828 -36.25 22.29 -1.87
N SER A 829 -35.67 21.65 -0.85
CA SER A 829 -34.24 21.69 -0.55
C SER A 829 -33.39 21.20 -1.74
N PRO A 830 -32.20 21.78 -1.99
CA PRO A 830 -31.46 21.60 -3.24
C PRO A 830 -30.84 20.19 -3.36
N SER A 831 -31.58 19.24 -3.92
CA SER A 831 -31.08 17.87 -4.16
C SER A 831 -30.44 17.71 -5.55
N ARG A 832 -30.83 18.52 -6.55
CA ARG A 832 -30.44 18.30 -7.97
C ARG A 832 -30.12 19.53 -8.84
N GLY A 833 -30.21 20.76 -8.33
CA GLY A 833 -29.99 22.00 -9.10
C GLY A 833 -28.55 22.54 -9.11
N GLY A 834 -28.14 23.19 -10.20
CA GLY A 834 -26.88 23.96 -10.26
C GLY A 834 -26.92 25.20 -9.36
N ILE A 835 -25.81 25.65 -8.76
CA ILE A 835 -25.81 26.77 -7.79
C ILE A 835 -26.32 28.12 -8.37
N THR A 836 -26.41 28.23 -9.70
CA THR A 836 -27.05 29.37 -10.39
C THR A 836 -28.56 29.43 -10.21
N SER A 837 -29.21 28.30 -9.91
CA SER A 837 -30.63 28.23 -9.57
C SER A 837 -30.89 28.17 -8.06
N VAL A 838 -29.82 28.24 -7.24
CA VAL A 838 -29.91 28.25 -5.78
C VAL A 838 -29.86 29.69 -5.25
N TYR A 839 -30.84 30.03 -4.43
CA TYR A 839 -30.95 31.32 -3.77
C TYR A 839 -30.91 31.13 -2.25
N SER A 840 -30.17 32.02 -1.59
CA SER A 840 -30.16 32.17 -0.14
C SER A 840 -31.32 33.08 0.26
N SER A 841 -32.21 32.58 1.11
CA SER A 841 -33.37 33.28 1.63
C SER A 841 -33.06 33.96 2.95
N PHE A 842 -33.53 35.20 3.08
CA PHE A 842 -33.39 36.03 4.24
C PHE A 842 -34.73 36.68 4.61
N ARG A 843 -35.02 36.82 5.91
CA ARG A 843 -36.13 37.62 6.42
C ARG A 843 -35.62 39.01 6.82
N PRO A 844 -36.08 40.09 6.17
CA PRO A 844 -35.78 41.45 6.61
C PRO A 844 -36.54 41.77 7.90
N PHE A 845 -35.89 42.50 8.83
CA PHE A 845 -36.54 43.01 10.03
C PHE A 845 -35.89 44.33 10.49
N VAL A 846 -36.64 45.13 11.24
CA VAL A 846 -36.14 46.34 11.86
C VAL A 846 -35.50 45.98 13.19
N ALA A 847 -34.18 46.15 13.31
CA ALA A 847 -33.49 45.94 14.58
C ALA A 847 -33.67 47.17 15.49
N ASP A 848 -33.99 46.96 16.77
CA ASP A 848 -34.19 48.05 17.72
C ASP A 848 -32.91 48.90 17.92
N ASP A 849 -33.15 50.20 18.09
CA ASP A 849 -32.27 51.33 17.79
C ASP A 849 -31.13 51.55 18.82
N ALA A 850 -30.38 50.50 19.17
CA ALA A 850 -29.24 50.57 20.09
C ALA A 850 -27.89 50.95 19.42
N LEU A 851 -27.84 51.07 18.09
CA LEU A 851 -26.59 51.26 17.33
C LEU A 851 -26.40 52.68 16.73
N ARG A 852 -27.38 53.58 16.83
CA ARG A 852 -27.26 54.96 16.33
C ARG A 852 -26.54 55.94 17.27
N ARG A 853 -26.18 55.55 18.50
CA ARG A 853 -25.50 56.45 19.46
C ARG A 853 -24.41 55.77 20.27
N ARG A 854 -23.18 55.73 19.74
CA ARG A 854 -21.97 55.75 20.58
C ARG A 854 -20.97 56.77 20.03
N PRO A 855 -20.79 57.93 20.67
CA PRO A 855 -19.63 58.76 20.42
C PRO A 855 -18.39 58.10 21.03
N TRP A 856 -17.30 58.12 20.27
CA TRP A 856 -15.95 57.87 20.75
C TRP A 856 -15.59 58.79 21.95
N PHE A 857 -14.70 58.30 22.82
CA PHE A 857 -14.12 58.92 24.03
C PHE A 857 -14.84 58.68 25.37
N PHE A 858 -14.41 57.66 26.12
CA PHE A 858 -13.75 57.79 27.43
C PHE A 858 -13.39 56.39 27.98
N THR A 859 -12.12 56.23 28.35
CA THR A 859 -11.65 55.15 29.24
C THR A 859 -11.87 55.56 30.69
N SER A 860 -12.49 54.72 31.52
CA SER A 860 -12.24 54.74 32.97
C SER A 860 -12.34 53.36 33.61
N THR A 861 -11.23 53.03 34.25
CA THR A 861 -10.93 52.05 35.29
C THR A 861 -11.92 52.00 36.48
N GLY A 862 -12.00 50.84 37.15
CA GLY A 862 -12.38 50.72 38.57
C GLY A 862 -13.64 49.85 38.80
N THR A 863 -13.51 48.59 39.22
CA THR A 863 -13.54 48.08 40.62
C THR A 863 -14.93 47.82 41.20
N GLY A 864 -15.16 46.58 41.63
CA GLY A 864 -15.79 46.29 42.93
C GLY A 864 -17.25 45.86 42.97
N GLU A 865 -17.44 44.54 43.13
CA GLU A 865 -18.26 43.87 44.16
C GLU A 865 -19.79 44.07 44.23
N ASP A 866 -20.46 42.90 44.13
CA ASP A 866 -21.58 42.38 44.94
C ASP A 866 -22.92 43.17 44.96
N ASN A 867 -24.10 42.58 44.87
CA ASN A 867 -24.57 41.29 45.39
C ASN A 867 -25.98 40.97 44.84
N VAL A 868 -26.24 39.67 44.63
CA VAL A 868 -27.47 38.88 44.91
C VAL A 868 -28.86 39.43 44.52
N GLY A 869 -29.60 38.57 43.79
CA GLY A 869 -31.07 38.49 43.92
C GLY A 869 -31.73 37.87 42.70
N GLY A 870 -32.07 36.59 42.78
CA GLY A 870 -32.73 35.86 41.70
C GLY A 870 -34.17 36.31 41.41
N GLY A 871 -34.61 35.95 40.22
CA GLY A 871 -36.00 36.00 39.76
C GLY A 871 -36.00 35.45 38.34
N GLY A 872 -36.79 34.40 38.09
CA GLY A 872 -37.00 33.95 36.71
C GLY A 872 -37.62 35.08 35.90
N GLU A 873 -37.15 35.24 34.66
CA GLU A 873 -37.87 36.03 33.66
C GLU A 873 -38.17 35.12 32.49
N GLU A 874 -39.45 35.14 32.18
CA GLU A 874 -40.14 34.42 31.14
C GLU A 874 -39.47 34.68 29.78
N GLY A 875 -39.43 33.64 28.95
CA GLY A 875 -39.30 33.82 27.51
C GLY A 875 -40.56 34.53 27.02
N GLY A 876 -40.52 35.85 27.00
CA GLY A 876 -41.38 36.68 26.18
C GLY A 876 -40.65 36.95 24.87
N GLU A 877 -41.21 36.49 23.75
CA GLU A 877 -40.85 36.99 22.43
C GLU A 877 -41.09 38.51 22.41
N GLU A 878 -40.04 39.32 22.53
CA GLU A 878 -40.10 40.71 22.10
C GLU A 878 -40.37 40.68 20.59
N GLY A 879 -41.60 41.02 20.19
CA GLY A 879 -42.09 40.92 18.82
C GLY A 879 -41.14 41.60 17.84
N VAL A 880 -40.57 40.81 16.92
CA VAL A 880 -39.79 41.31 15.79
C VAL A 880 -40.71 42.25 14.98
N LYS A 881 -40.46 43.56 15.03
CA LYS A 881 -41.22 44.52 14.23
C LYS A 881 -41.01 44.22 12.74
N GLU A 882 -42.12 43.97 12.05
CA GLU A 882 -42.10 43.74 10.61
C GLU A 882 -41.57 44.99 9.90
N ALA A 883 -40.69 44.78 8.92
CA ALA A 883 -40.20 45.87 8.11
C ALA A 883 -41.30 46.26 7.12
N THR A 884 -41.73 47.52 7.15
CA THR A 884 -42.77 48.05 6.24
C THR A 884 -42.31 49.32 5.53
N GLN A 885 -42.80 49.53 4.31
CA GLN A 885 -42.59 50.73 3.51
C GLN A 885 -43.92 51.17 2.92
N THR A 886 -44.35 52.40 3.22
CA THR A 886 -45.57 52.97 2.65
C THR A 886 -45.30 53.56 1.26
N ILE A 887 -46.21 53.31 0.32
CA ILE A 887 -46.22 53.90 -1.02
C ILE A 887 -47.52 54.68 -1.20
N GLU A 888 -47.38 55.94 -1.56
CA GLU A 888 -48.48 56.83 -1.89
C GLU A 888 -48.42 57.10 -3.40
N LEU A 889 -49.50 56.78 -4.12
CA LEU A 889 -49.63 57.07 -5.54
C LEU A 889 -50.64 58.20 -5.72
N GLU A 890 -50.18 59.35 -6.21
CA GLU A 890 -51.02 60.53 -6.45
C GLU A 890 -51.94 60.33 -7.67
N GLN A 891 -52.94 61.20 -7.81
CA GLN A 891 -53.95 61.14 -8.87
C GLN A 891 -53.28 61.17 -10.27
N GLY A 892 -53.52 60.13 -11.07
CA GLY A 892 -52.92 59.95 -12.40
C GLY A 892 -51.53 59.26 -12.44
N GLU A 893 -50.93 58.91 -11.29
CA GLU A 893 -49.65 58.17 -11.27
C GLU A 893 -49.86 56.67 -11.48
N THR A 894 -49.28 56.12 -12.54
CA THR A 894 -49.42 54.70 -12.90
C THR A 894 -48.35 53.79 -12.29
N LEU A 895 -47.24 54.35 -11.77
CA LEU A 895 -46.13 53.57 -11.17
C LEU A 895 -45.34 54.35 -10.12
N SER A 896 -44.80 53.65 -9.11
CA SER A 896 -43.80 54.14 -8.15
C SER A 896 -42.46 53.39 -8.29
N GLN A 897 -41.38 53.93 -7.71
CA GLN A 897 -40.03 53.35 -7.79
C GLN A 897 -39.39 53.19 -6.40
N LEU A 898 -38.79 52.04 -6.14
CA LEU A 898 -37.99 51.77 -4.95
C LEU A 898 -36.52 51.59 -5.31
N CYS A 899 -35.62 52.32 -4.66
CA CYS A 899 -34.18 52.10 -4.77
C CYS A 899 -33.78 51.02 -3.78
N VAL A 900 -33.07 49.99 -4.23
CA VAL A 900 -32.64 48.84 -3.43
C VAL A 900 -31.12 48.72 -3.48
N ALA A 901 -30.48 48.65 -2.32
CA ALA A 901 -29.07 48.31 -2.18
C ALA A 901 -28.87 47.23 -1.11
N THR A 902 -28.18 46.15 -1.46
CA THR A 902 -27.84 45.06 -0.53
C THR A 902 -26.35 45.10 -0.20
N ASN A 903 -26.03 45.04 1.09
CA ASN A 903 -24.66 45.14 1.59
C ASN A 903 -24.34 44.00 2.57
N LEU A 904 -23.17 43.39 2.43
CA LEU A 904 -22.63 42.43 3.39
C LEU A 904 -21.61 43.13 4.30
N VAL A 905 -21.84 43.06 5.60
CA VAL A 905 -20.98 43.67 6.62
C VAL A 905 -20.39 42.60 7.52
N ARG A 906 -19.06 42.60 7.66
CA ARG A 906 -18.35 41.70 8.57
C ARG A 906 -17.74 42.48 9.72
N TYR A 907 -18.08 42.08 10.94
CA TYR A 907 -17.51 42.65 12.16
C TYR A 907 -16.32 41.80 12.63
N SER A 908 -15.14 42.42 12.72
CA SER A 908 -14.01 41.88 13.48
C SER A 908 -13.79 42.71 14.74
N SER A 909 -12.99 42.20 15.68
CA SER A 909 -12.73 42.88 16.97
C SER A 909 -12.16 44.30 16.85
N VAL A 910 -11.64 44.69 15.67
CA VAL A 910 -11.00 46.00 15.43
C VAL A 910 -11.46 46.67 14.12
N LEU A 911 -11.94 45.92 13.12
CA LEU A 911 -12.27 46.40 11.77
C LEU A 911 -13.65 45.92 11.31
N VAL A 912 -14.38 46.79 10.61
CA VAL A 912 -15.62 46.47 9.90
C VAL A 912 -15.32 46.47 8.40
N SER A 913 -15.49 45.35 7.71
CA SER A 913 -15.42 45.31 6.24
C SER A 913 -16.83 45.33 5.66
N HIS A 914 -17.01 46.08 4.56
CA HIS A 914 -18.30 46.33 3.94
C HIS A 914 -18.20 46.06 2.44
N VAL A 915 -19.00 45.11 1.94
CA VAL A 915 -19.01 44.72 0.52
C VAL A 915 -20.44 44.87 -0.02
N ARG A 916 -20.63 45.72 -1.03
CA ARG A 916 -21.91 45.90 -1.71
C ARG A 916 -22.18 44.72 -2.65
N THR A 917 -23.33 44.07 -2.54
CA THR A 917 -23.68 42.88 -3.34
C THR A 917 -24.52 43.23 -4.57
N CYS A 918 -25.44 44.20 -4.46
CA CYS A 918 -26.29 44.66 -5.57
C CYS A 918 -26.81 46.09 -5.30
N GLU A 919 -27.09 46.85 -6.36
CA GLU A 919 -27.76 48.16 -6.34
C GLU A 919 -28.66 48.28 -7.58
N GLY A 920 -29.93 48.64 -7.40
CA GLY A 920 -30.90 48.72 -8.50
C GLY A 920 -32.19 49.42 -8.11
N VAL A 921 -33.14 49.44 -9.04
CA VAL A 921 -34.45 50.09 -8.86
C VAL A 921 -35.57 49.13 -9.25
N VAL A 922 -36.51 48.90 -8.33
CA VAL A 922 -37.72 48.12 -8.57
C VAL A 922 -38.87 49.08 -8.91
N ARG A 923 -39.59 48.81 -9.99
CA ARG A 923 -40.76 49.61 -10.42
C ARG A 923 -42.03 48.87 -10.03
N LEU A 924 -42.92 49.56 -9.34
CA LEU A 924 -44.18 49.03 -8.82
C LEU A 924 -45.32 49.71 -9.57
N TRP A 925 -46.12 48.93 -10.29
CA TRP A 925 -47.24 49.46 -11.07
C TRP A 925 -48.51 49.49 -10.21
N ARG A 926 -49.30 50.56 -10.36
CA ARG A 926 -50.57 50.73 -9.63
C ARG A 926 -51.48 49.50 -9.76
N LYS A 927 -51.64 48.98 -10.98
CA LYS A 927 -52.45 47.79 -11.26
C LYS A 927 -51.96 46.53 -10.55
N TRP A 928 -50.63 46.33 -10.48
CA TRP A 928 -50.04 45.19 -9.79
C TRP A 928 -50.22 45.28 -8.26
N LEU A 929 -50.15 46.49 -7.70
CA LEU A 929 -50.43 46.71 -6.27
C LEU A 929 -51.89 46.44 -5.91
N ALA A 930 -52.83 46.75 -6.80
CA ALA A 930 -54.24 46.43 -6.63
C ALA A 930 -54.49 44.91 -6.72
N GLU A 931 -53.97 44.24 -7.76
CA GLU A 931 -54.10 42.78 -7.94
C GLU A 931 -53.54 42.00 -6.74
N MET A 932 -52.38 42.39 -6.19
CA MET A 932 -51.80 41.72 -5.01
C MET A 932 -52.54 42.00 -3.70
N ALA A 933 -53.19 43.16 -3.57
CA ALA A 933 -53.98 43.49 -2.38
C ALA A 933 -55.33 42.74 -2.40
N ASP A 934 -55.94 42.57 -3.58
CA ASP A 934 -57.17 41.80 -3.77
C ASP A 934 -56.92 40.28 -3.54
N GLU A 935 -55.80 39.74 -4.03
CA GLU A 935 -55.38 38.34 -3.75
C GLU A 935 -55.20 38.05 -2.25
N GLU A 936 -54.72 39.02 -1.47
CA GLU A 936 -54.56 38.88 0.00
C GLU A 936 -55.86 39.08 0.78
N GLU A 937 -56.84 39.83 0.25
CA GLU A 937 -58.21 39.85 0.79
C GLU A 937 -58.91 38.50 0.54
N GLU A 938 -58.75 37.89 -0.65
CA GLU A 938 -59.28 36.55 -0.96
C GLU A 938 -58.61 35.44 -0.11
N GLU A 939 -57.28 35.45 0.08
CA GLU A 939 -56.59 34.47 0.96
C GLU A 939 -56.96 34.65 2.45
N GLN A 940 -57.23 35.87 2.92
CA GLN A 940 -57.70 36.11 4.30
C GLN A 940 -59.15 35.68 4.50
N ASP A 941 -60.01 35.85 3.49
CA ASP A 941 -61.39 35.37 3.52
C ASP A 941 -61.45 33.83 3.47
N GLU A 942 -60.55 33.17 2.72
CA GLU A 942 -60.40 31.69 2.71
C GLU A 942 -59.83 31.14 4.03
N GLU A 943 -58.84 31.80 4.64
CA GLU A 943 -58.30 31.40 5.96
C GLU A 943 -59.30 31.65 7.12
N GLU A 944 -60.22 32.62 6.99
CA GLU A 944 -61.32 32.83 7.93
C GLU A 944 -62.48 31.82 7.73
N GLU A 945 -62.75 31.34 6.50
CA GLU A 945 -63.74 30.26 6.23
C GLU A 945 -63.24 28.86 6.66
N ASP A 946 -61.95 28.54 6.47
CA ASP A 946 -61.37 27.24 6.88
C ASP A 946 -61.22 27.09 8.41
N HIS A 947 -61.30 28.19 9.16
CA HIS A 947 -61.17 28.16 10.63
C HIS A 947 -62.47 27.81 11.38
N ASP A 948 -63.62 27.78 10.69
CA ASP A 948 -64.94 27.54 11.29
C ASP A 948 -65.49 26.09 11.15
N ASP A 949 -64.85 25.19 10.38
CA ASP A 949 -65.35 23.83 10.10
C ASP A 949 -64.58 22.66 10.77
N VAL A 950 -63.78 22.90 11.82
CA VAL A 950 -63.03 21.85 12.55
C VAL A 950 -63.59 21.57 13.94
N TYR A 951 -64.80 21.01 14.02
CA TYR A 951 -65.29 20.19 15.15
C TYR A 951 -66.41 19.21 14.72
N ALA A 952 -66.08 18.14 13.97
CA ALA A 952 -66.84 16.89 14.00
C ALA A 952 -66.09 15.70 13.36
N GLU A 953 -65.88 14.69 14.21
CA GLU A 953 -65.76 13.24 13.94
C GLU A 953 -64.45 12.63 13.39
N GLU A 954 -63.98 11.67 14.20
CA GLU A 954 -62.90 10.71 14.02
C GLU A 954 -63.36 9.49 13.17
N GLU A 955 -62.35 8.74 12.70
CA GLU A 955 -62.32 7.29 12.40
C GLU A 955 -62.21 6.81 10.93
N GLU A 956 -61.09 6.10 10.72
CA GLU A 956 -60.83 4.87 9.95
C GLU A 956 -60.78 4.84 8.40
N ASP A 957 -59.56 4.51 7.94
CA ASP A 957 -59.13 3.45 7.01
C ASP A 957 -59.36 3.48 5.48
N ASP A 958 -58.21 3.31 4.82
CA ASP A 958 -57.84 2.46 3.66
C ASP A 958 -58.28 2.75 2.21
N ASP A 959 -57.23 2.66 1.36
CA ASP A 959 -57.13 2.10 0.00
C ASP A 959 -57.32 2.93 -1.31
N GLU A 960 -56.27 2.77 -2.14
CA GLU A 960 -56.20 2.58 -3.61
C GLU A 960 -56.37 3.71 -4.66
N GLU A 961 -55.30 3.83 -5.45
CA GLU A 961 -55.14 4.00 -6.93
C GLU A 961 -56.06 4.90 -7.79
N GLY A 962 -55.44 5.67 -8.71
CA GLY A 962 -55.99 5.80 -10.09
C GLY A 962 -55.83 7.12 -10.86
N TYR A 963 -54.77 7.22 -11.67
CA TYR A 963 -54.68 7.74 -13.06
C TYR A 963 -55.42 8.99 -13.59
N THR A 964 -54.58 9.86 -14.23
CA THR A 964 -54.82 10.71 -15.43
C THR A 964 -55.79 11.89 -15.30
N SER A 965 -55.63 13.05 -15.94
CA SER A 965 -55.21 13.30 -17.32
C SER A 965 -54.90 14.79 -17.56
N SER A 966 -54.18 15.01 -18.66
CA SER A 966 -53.87 16.26 -19.37
C SER A 966 -55.03 17.23 -19.60
N GLY A 967 -54.76 18.53 -19.50
CA GLY A 967 -55.60 19.61 -20.02
C GLY A 967 -54.75 20.76 -20.57
N SER A 968 -55.04 21.16 -21.81
CA SER A 968 -54.23 21.97 -22.71
C SER A 968 -54.33 23.49 -22.53
N SER A 969 -53.25 24.15 -22.97
CA SER A 969 -53.07 25.58 -23.26
C SER A 969 -54.27 26.32 -23.87
N SER A 970 -54.47 27.57 -23.42
CA SER A 970 -54.98 28.64 -24.27
C SER A 970 -54.18 29.93 -24.02
N SER A 971 -53.86 30.62 -25.10
CA SER A 971 -52.99 31.81 -25.16
C SER A 971 -53.80 33.10 -25.11
N SER A 972 -53.43 34.02 -24.22
CA SER A 972 -53.69 35.46 -24.37
C SER A 972 -52.49 36.25 -23.84
N SER A 973 -52.21 37.36 -24.51
CA SER A 973 -50.95 38.09 -24.50
C SER A 973 -50.87 39.20 -23.44
N ALA A 974 -49.69 39.32 -22.84
CA ALA A 974 -49.10 40.49 -22.18
C ALA A 974 -49.52 40.83 -20.73
N THR A 975 -49.00 40.06 -19.76
CA THR A 975 -48.44 40.54 -18.46
C THR A 975 -47.52 39.46 -17.88
N ASP A 976 -46.28 39.42 -18.38
CA ASP A 976 -45.21 38.49 -17.98
C ASP A 976 -44.50 38.97 -16.69
N ILE A 977 -45.23 39.06 -15.56
CA ILE A 977 -44.67 39.32 -14.23
C ILE A 977 -44.90 38.09 -13.34
N THR A 978 -44.10 37.06 -13.62
CA THR A 978 -43.62 36.04 -12.68
C THR A 978 -44.65 35.15 -11.97
N SER A 979 -44.75 33.90 -12.44
CA SER A 979 -45.36 32.73 -11.79
C SER A 979 -44.70 32.30 -10.46
N THR A 980 -44.08 33.22 -9.70
CA THR A 980 -43.34 32.95 -8.45
C THR A 980 -43.41 34.08 -7.40
N GLY A 981 -44.09 35.21 -7.64
CA GLY A 981 -44.29 36.26 -6.61
C GLY A 981 -43.03 37.05 -6.16
N PHE A 982 -41.94 37.07 -6.94
CA PHE A 982 -40.70 37.81 -6.62
C PHE A 982 -40.42 38.94 -7.61
N LEU A 983 -40.15 40.14 -7.09
CA LEU A 983 -39.66 41.29 -7.85
C LEU A 983 -38.13 41.31 -7.88
N TRP A 984 -37.54 41.28 -9.07
CA TRP A 984 -36.09 41.22 -9.27
C TRP A 984 -35.47 42.62 -9.38
N VAL A 985 -34.40 42.86 -8.63
CA VAL A 985 -33.71 44.17 -8.55
C VAL A 985 -32.80 44.40 -9.77
N ASP A 986 -32.27 43.32 -10.35
CA ASP A 986 -31.32 43.35 -11.46
C ASP A 986 -31.71 42.41 -12.60
N ALA A 987 -31.24 42.71 -13.82
CA ALA A 987 -31.56 41.92 -15.02
C ALA A 987 -31.02 40.48 -14.96
N GLU A 988 -29.95 40.26 -14.19
CA GLU A 988 -29.34 38.93 -14.00
C GLU A 988 -30.05 38.08 -12.94
N LYS A 989 -31.09 38.63 -12.28
CA LYS A 989 -31.84 37.98 -11.20
C LYS A 989 -30.92 37.52 -10.06
N ASN A 990 -29.99 38.36 -9.63
CA ASN A 990 -29.13 38.08 -8.48
C ASN A 990 -29.80 38.42 -7.16
N VAL A 991 -30.68 39.42 -7.11
CA VAL A 991 -31.42 39.81 -5.90
C VAL A 991 -32.91 39.94 -6.21
N GLY A 992 -33.75 39.25 -5.42
CA GLY A 992 -35.20 39.29 -5.53
C GLY A 992 -35.86 39.64 -4.19
N LEU A 993 -36.95 40.37 -4.24
CA LEU A 993 -37.74 40.79 -3.08
C LEU A 993 -39.17 40.29 -3.22
N ARG A 994 -39.73 39.76 -2.13
CA ARG A 994 -41.16 39.47 -1.99
C ARG A 994 -41.76 40.40 -0.96
N PHE A 995 -42.89 40.97 -1.34
CA PHE A 995 -43.66 41.89 -0.54
C PHE A 995 -45.04 41.31 -0.32
N ARG A 996 -45.62 41.63 0.84
CA ARG A 996 -47.06 41.58 1.10
C ARG A 996 -47.60 43.00 1.00
N VAL A 997 -48.76 43.17 0.38
CA VAL A 997 -49.32 44.48 0.06
C VAL A 997 -50.58 44.66 0.87
N ASP A 998 -50.44 45.28 2.05
CA ASP A 998 -51.63 45.54 2.86
C ASP A 998 -52.54 46.55 2.12
N PRO A 999 -53.85 46.27 2.02
CA PRO A 999 -54.80 47.14 1.34
C PRO A 999 -54.87 48.51 2.02
N PRO A 1000 -55.31 49.55 1.29
CA PRO A 1000 -55.48 50.87 1.86
C PRO A 1000 -56.42 50.81 3.08
N PRO A 1001 -56.08 51.45 4.20
CA PRO A 1001 -56.94 51.44 5.39
C PRO A 1001 -58.32 52.01 5.01
N THR A 1002 -59.36 51.18 5.15
CA THR A 1002 -60.72 51.44 4.68
C THR A 1002 -61.24 52.78 5.19
N SER A 1003 -61.25 53.81 4.35
CA SER A 1003 -61.98 55.06 4.60
C SER A 1003 -63.36 54.96 3.96
N ALA A 1004 -64.40 55.18 4.78
CA ALA A 1004 -65.83 55.09 4.50
C ALA A 1004 -66.32 55.48 3.08
N PRO A 1005 -67.40 54.86 2.57
CA PRO A 1005 -67.93 55.17 1.24
C PRO A 1005 -68.48 56.60 1.17
N LEU A 1006 -67.87 57.43 0.33
CA LEU A 1006 -68.47 58.68 -0.13
C LEU A 1006 -69.54 58.35 -1.18
N ARG A 1007 -70.80 58.63 -0.85
CA ARG A 1007 -71.99 58.49 -1.72
C ARG A 1007 -71.77 59.07 -3.12
N VAL A 1008 -72.15 58.31 -4.15
CA VAL A 1008 -72.45 58.86 -5.49
C VAL A 1008 -73.97 58.93 -5.67
N SER A 1009 -74.47 60.13 -5.94
CA SER A 1009 -75.82 60.37 -6.46
C SER A 1009 -75.82 60.25 -7.98
N GLU A 1010 -76.86 59.61 -8.53
CA GLU A 1010 -77.14 59.51 -9.97
C GLU A 1010 -77.05 60.86 -10.69
N GLY A 1011 -76.38 60.87 -11.85
CA GLY A 1011 -76.35 61.96 -12.80
C GLY A 1011 -75.37 61.68 -13.95
N ASP A 1012 -75.91 61.38 -15.12
CA ASP A 1012 -75.21 61.12 -16.38
C ASP A 1012 -74.31 62.31 -16.81
N ASP A 1013 -73.04 62.03 -17.15
CA ASP A 1013 -72.28 62.61 -18.27
C ASP A 1013 -70.92 61.87 -18.40
N GLU A 1014 -70.53 61.51 -19.63
CA GLU A 1014 -69.27 60.81 -19.95
C GLU A 1014 -68.05 61.73 -19.71
N GLU A 1015 -67.42 61.65 -18.55
CA GLU A 1015 -66.07 62.15 -18.28
C GLU A 1015 -65.16 60.97 -17.86
N GLU A 1016 -63.92 60.95 -18.35
CA GLU A 1016 -62.91 59.92 -18.02
C GLU A 1016 -62.87 59.69 -16.51
N GLU A 1017 -63.17 58.47 -16.05
CA GLU A 1017 -63.09 58.09 -14.64
C GLU A 1017 -61.63 58.23 -14.16
N GLU A 1018 -61.29 59.38 -13.58
CA GLU A 1018 -59.97 59.59 -12.96
C GLU A 1018 -59.87 58.79 -11.65
N GLU A 1019 -58.96 57.82 -11.61
CA GLU A 1019 -58.70 56.98 -10.44
C GLU A 1019 -58.20 57.80 -9.23
N PRO A 1020 -58.76 57.59 -8.02
CA PRO A 1020 -58.38 58.35 -6.81
C PRO A 1020 -56.95 58.05 -6.34
N PRO A 1021 -56.35 58.92 -5.50
CA PRO A 1021 -55.08 58.62 -4.84
C PRO A 1021 -55.23 57.44 -3.87
N VAL A 1022 -54.29 56.49 -3.92
CA VAL A 1022 -54.30 55.27 -3.09
C VAL A 1022 -52.99 55.14 -2.34
N ARG A 1023 -53.07 54.63 -1.10
CA ARG A 1023 -51.94 54.40 -0.22
C ARG A 1023 -51.84 52.92 0.12
N TYR A 1024 -50.76 52.28 -0.30
CA TYR A 1024 -50.46 50.87 0.01
C TYR A 1024 -49.33 50.77 1.02
N THR A 1025 -49.38 49.79 1.91
CA THR A 1025 -48.27 49.49 2.84
C THR A 1025 -47.60 48.20 2.41
N LEU A 1026 -46.34 48.27 1.98
CA LEU A 1026 -45.57 47.09 1.62
C LEU A 1026 -44.88 46.51 2.85
N VAL A 1027 -45.15 45.24 3.15
CA VAL A 1027 -44.46 44.48 4.19
C VAL A 1027 -43.39 43.62 3.54
N TYR A 1028 -42.13 43.77 3.94
CA TYR A 1028 -41.03 42.95 3.41
C TYR A 1028 -41.11 41.54 4.00
N GLN A 1029 -41.55 40.56 3.20
CA GLN A 1029 -41.64 39.16 3.64
C GLN A 1029 -40.30 38.43 3.50
N GLU A 1030 -39.64 38.59 2.35
CA GLU A 1030 -38.49 37.76 2.00
C GLU A 1030 -37.53 38.44 1.01
N LEU A 1031 -36.23 38.32 1.30
CA LEU A 1031 -35.13 38.71 0.43
C LEU A 1031 -34.42 37.45 -0.08
N LEU A 1032 -34.34 37.30 -1.39
CA LEU A 1032 -33.52 36.29 -2.06
C LEU A 1032 -32.24 36.91 -2.59
N VAL A 1033 -31.10 36.31 -2.25
CA VAL A 1033 -29.81 36.63 -2.86
C VAL A 1033 -29.26 35.37 -3.51
N ARG A 1034 -28.85 35.46 -4.77
CA ARG A 1034 -28.21 34.35 -5.49
C ARG A 1034 -26.98 33.90 -4.70
N SER A 1035 -26.94 32.61 -4.37
CA SER A 1035 -25.93 32.07 -3.45
C SER A 1035 -24.49 32.24 -3.96
N CYS A 1036 -24.28 32.18 -5.28
CA CYS A 1036 -22.96 32.48 -5.88
C CYS A 1036 -22.49 33.91 -5.62
N THR A 1037 -23.38 34.89 -5.78
CA THR A 1037 -23.08 36.31 -5.60
C THR A 1037 -22.76 36.62 -4.14
N LEU A 1038 -23.53 36.02 -3.23
CA LEU A 1038 -23.29 36.11 -1.79
C LEU A 1038 -21.93 35.54 -1.38
N LEU A 1039 -21.57 34.34 -1.87
CA LEU A 1039 -20.26 33.72 -1.63
C LEU A 1039 -19.09 34.59 -2.07
N ILE A 1040 -19.17 35.15 -3.27
CA ILE A 1040 -18.12 36.02 -3.81
C ILE A 1040 -17.95 37.25 -2.92
N ALA A 1041 -19.05 37.82 -2.44
CA ALA A 1041 -19.01 38.96 -1.52
C ALA A 1041 -18.46 38.58 -0.13
N MET A 1042 -18.76 37.39 0.39
CA MET A 1042 -18.20 36.88 1.64
C MET A 1042 -16.68 36.69 1.55
N GLU A 1043 -16.18 36.09 0.46
CA GLU A 1043 -14.74 35.93 0.24
C GLU A 1043 -14.05 37.29 0.03
N ALA A 1044 -14.67 38.24 -0.70
CA ALA A 1044 -14.13 39.59 -0.85
C ALA A 1044 -14.04 40.33 0.50
N ALA A 1045 -15.05 40.18 1.36
CA ALA A 1045 -15.06 40.75 2.71
C ALA A 1045 -13.99 40.14 3.63
N GLU A 1046 -13.62 38.87 3.42
CA GLU A 1046 -12.50 38.19 4.11
C GLU A 1046 -11.14 38.64 3.61
N ALA A 1047 -11.00 38.83 2.30
CA ALA A 1047 -9.78 39.30 1.68
C ALA A 1047 -9.47 40.77 2.02
N GLY A 1048 -10.45 41.51 2.57
CA GLY A 1048 -10.34 42.95 2.82
C GLY A 1048 -10.29 43.75 1.51
N GLU A 1049 -10.85 43.20 0.43
CA GLU A 1049 -10.95 43.89 -0.85
C GLU A 1049 -12.16 44.83 -0.81
N ASP A 1050 -11.91 46.14 -0.93
CA ASP A 1050 -12.95 47.11 -1.23
C ASP A 1050 -13.46 46.83 -2.65
N ALA A 1051 -14.62 46.19 -2.77
CA ALA A 1051 -15.31 46.07 -4.03
C ALA A 1051 -15.65 47.50 -4.50
N ALA A 1052 -14.92 47.96 -5.51
CA ALA A 1052 -14.98 49.32 -6.03
C ALA A 1052 -16.41 49.71 -6.46
N HIS A 1053 -17.03 50.62 -5.71
CA HIS A 1053 -17.65 51.83 -6.23
C HIS A 1053 -17.56 52.91 -5.14
N ASP A 1054 -16.90 54.02 -5.49
CA ASP A 1054 -16.63 55.17 -4.62
C ASP A 1054 -17.81 55.58 -3.74
N VAL A 1055 -17.57 55.73 -2.44
CA VAL A 1055 -18.23 56.78 -1.65
C VAL A 1055 -17.13 57.62 -1.02
N MET A 1056 -16.89 58.75 -1.68
CA MET A 1056 -16.22 59.90 -1.09
C MET A 1056 -16.85 60.26 0.25
N ILE A 1057 -15.99 60.43 1.26
CA ILE A 1057 -16.28 61.33 2.38
C ILE A 1057 -16.36 62.73 1.78
N ALA A 1058 -17.57 63.24 1.53
CA ALA A 1058 -17.79 64.63 1.17
C ALA A 1058 -18.49 65.37 2.32
N GLN A 1059 -17.73 66.34 2.83
CA GLN A 1059 -18.05 67.36 3.82
C GLN A 1059 -19.45 67.97 3.69
N PHE A 1060 -20.03 68.29 4.84
CA PHE A 1060 -21.04 69.34 4.99
C PHE A 1060 -20.64 70.59 4.19
N PRO A 1061 -21.59 71.22 3.48
CA PRO A 1061 -21.61 72.66 3.33
C PRO A 1061 -22.69 73.23 4.26
N SER A 1062 -22.22 74.08 5.17
CA SER A 1062 -23.04 75.06 5.88
C SER A 1062 -23.69 76.04 4.89
N SER A 1063 -25.02 76.04 4.83
CA SER A 1063 -25.89 77.23 4.91
C SER A 1063 -27.34 76.80 4.73
#